data_AF-A0A8H7BT40-F1
#
_entry.id   AF-A0A8H7BT40-F1
#
_cell.length_a   1.000
_cell.length_b   1.000
_cell.length_c   1.000
_cell.angle_alpha   90.00
_cell.angle_beta   90.00
_cell.angle_gamma   90.00
#
_symmetry.space_group_name_H-M   'P 1'
#
loop_
_entity.id
_entity.type
_entity.pdbx_description
1 polymer ?
#
loop_
_entity_poly.entity_id
_entity_poly.type
_entity_poly.pdbx_seq_one_letter_code
_entity_poly.pdbx_strand_id
1 'polypeptide(L)'
;MSWSSSINGLSLLLLLLSLSLPQFAKTEPVQPPVLKQAALGQLGFLGEYAGISPYKSATQFESINPVVSSIILQDDDNIYNLIASVNGNITTTCYLSHDDTADIYLAGSFTLLNNTLVNNIARFDTRTRTFATLDRGLNGSVYALFCDSASQTVYAGGDFTAPIGLADDILQAFGQGAAVWQNGNWHPVPWKGFNGPVYTIAQNSKRHTILFGGRFDATGDGQYYNANSSQPVNMGQPTVISSGNSALTGNYSDPNNIVCPNSTPQSSGKPWLLENNLPGYWEAAFAYPIQPSLFRLSNARFEGRGTGTFGIIAMGSNEYFQLSYIDPITQQITMCSENCTLSNDEQIAYQDFTVMNPITTSGVRIYINSWYGAGGGLGNVQIFQSAQGQYSVYTNTPGCVGSSSCDERVQIELFMEFSPGNSTSVVVDQKVTEDRTTLIYSGFISSTSATFQPKVILRTASNSTLPASNTVSIVADSLQFIRNGTGSTLISILEYSPYNMTRNIQPAWRPLAQQLMPGAIVSSIEAAAGDILYIGGQFIGANNSYRNVVSFDYNTDGGRLVALSNSGIEGNVTALKQVGSKLFVGGAFNRTVAENGLSLNNVACYNIEQQTWSSLEKGIDGPVENIMVSSANNTVTFSGTMKHVLLDSGAGQAAVGNAIWDVDTNEWTNRRSLVVGSLVSTYQIDTKTSVLTGRMIGAQTYRADGAATLDTQNIWSPYLFNGSEYGVINTGLFWHDTSMGQNKTVIVVGGRFQIGNISNLAMYKDGSWHGIGNLQGEVKALAVLNNQLYIGGQFTGSLLTSKPESFAIYDLAENSSIDVVGVHDTNHQPGLINVIKIQDDGQRVYIGGNFSSVGSLDCGSVCAFDTRTRQWDRVAQGLDGTVYALTVTGDRILAMGDLNINGQAAYIAQLNSRGVWATSLAGNAGVKGIPTAALDAPGQTIIAGSNGTSAYLGMWDGQSYTSLGSKLGPLSEISQLLFVPLDSASNDFSLHQFPAHSGDILLVMGSLNIEPFGNVSAALFDGTSWYPYVLATKIDGMPGSIRQIFHESACCTVIDINRYLPVPAVILISIAISLGLIFALIATGFLIIYIRRRYTQEDVPEAMPPWVPNREASSLIAMLDAAQVGALGVADEMKEKGHASSITSPGHPDSVLDMADHHLGYLGAVTPVAFGPLLAAAVSGRNAGVASEENPHLYYAKYAFEAKEYGELGFDANEAIVVIDTSDSVWWMGYKDNGQGTAMSGLFPSNYVTDTKYT
;
A
#
# COMPACT_ATOMS: atom_id res chain seq x y z
N MET A 1 -48.23 4.15 54.45
CA MET A 1 -47.71 2.78 54.20
C MET A 1 -48.42 2.22 52.98
N SER A 2 -47.74 1.40 52.17
CA SER A 2 -48.25 0.61 51.02
C SER A 2 -48.93 1.38 49.86
N TRP A 3 -48.77 1.01 48.58
CA TRP A 3 -47.92 -0.05 47.98
C TRP A 3 -47.57 0.25 46.50
N SER A 4 -46.59 -0.51 46.01
CA SER A 4 -46.22 -0.91 44.63
C SER A 4 -47.37 -1.14 43.63
N SER A 5 -47.20 -1.20 42.30
CA SER A 5 -46.06 -0.94 41.37
C SER A 5 -46.47 -1.25 39.91
N SER A 6 -46.11 -0.46 38.89
CA SER A 6 -46.30 -0.88 37.47
C SER A 6 -45.58 -0.07 36.35
N ILE A 7 -44.51 0.69 36.61
CA ILE A 7 -43.78 1.43 35.55
C ILE A 7 -42.26 1.26 35.73
N ASN A 8 -41.66 0.32 34.99
CA ASN A 8 -40.20 0.25 34.71
C ASN A 8 -39.80 -0.76 33.60
N GLY A 9 -40.76 -1.32 32.85
CA GLY A 9 -40.48 -2.37 31.86
C GLY A 9 -40.04 -1.89 30.47
N LEU A 10 -40.58 -0.77 29.96
CA LEU A 10 -40.37 -0.37 28.56
C LEU A 10 -39.03 0.33 28.30
N SER A 11 -38.52 1.13 29.24
CA SER A 11 -37.27 1.89 29.04
C SER A 11 -36.03 0.99 28.91
N LEU A 12 -36.04 -0.21 29.49
CA LEU A 12 -34.91 -1.13 29.40
C LEU A 12 -34.88 -1.90 28.07
N LEU A 13 -36.05 -2.16 27.46
CA LEU A 13 -36.13 -2.87 26.18
C LEU A 13 -35.71 -1.99 25.00
N LEU A 14 -35.99 -0.68 25.07
CA LEU A 14 -35.56 0.30 24.07
C LEU A 14 -34.05 0.61 24.12
N LEU A 15 -33.40 0.47 25.28
CA LEU A 15 -31.93 0.62 25.40
C LEU A 15 -31.13 -0.58 24.88
N LEU A 16 -31.76 -1.76 24.75
CA LEU A 16 -31.12 -2.99 24.27
C LEU A 16 -31.30 -3.23 22.76
N LEU A 17 -32.15 -2.44 22.09
CA LEU A 17 -32.34 -2.46 20.65
C LEU A 17 -31.51 -1.41 19.89
N SER A 18 -30.84 -0.50 20.60
CA SER A 18 -29.80 0.37 20.03
C SER A 18 -28.41 -0.26 20.10
N LEU A 19 -28.29 -1.53 19.69
CA LEU A 19 -27.00 -2.12 19.32
C LEU A 19 -26.57 -1.47 18.00
N SER A 20 -25.84 -0.36 18.12
CA SER A 20 -25.26 0.34 16.99
C SER A 20 -24.36 -0.61 16.21
N LEU A 21 -24.65 -0.77 14.90
CA LEU A 21 -23.58 -1.01 13.92
C LEU A 21 -22.45 -0.01 14.22
N PRO A 22 -21.17 -0.41 14.11
CA PRO A 22 -20.06 0.53 14.23
C PRO A 22 -20.11 1.52 13.06
N GLN A 23 -20.89 2.59 13.22
CA GLN A 23 -20.74 3.79 12.41
C GLN A 23 -19.34 4.30 12.68
N PHE A 24 -18.46 4.11 11.69
CA PHE A 24 -17.18 4.81 11.65
C PHE A 24 -17.48 6.29 11.87
N ALA A 25 -16.99 6.84 12.98
CA ALA A 25 -17.05 8.27 13.19
C ALA A 25 -16.30 8.91 12.02
N LYS A 26 -16.99 9.70 11.20
CA LYS A 26 -16.34 10.56 10.22
C LYS A 26 -15.52 11.58 11.01
N THR A 27 -14.24 11.29 11.19
CA THR A 27 -13.23 12.32 11.36
C THR A 27 -13.32 13.19 10.12
N GLU A 28 -13.84 14.41 10.25
CA GLU A 28 -13.87 15.33 9.11
C GLU A 28 -12.43 15.60 8.68
N PRO A 29 -12.10 15.49 7.38
CA PRO A 29 -10.75 15.68 6.91
C PRO A 29 -10.41 17.17 7.04
N VAL A 30 -9.56 17.50 8.02
CA VAL A 30 -8.98 18.83 8.18
C VAL A 30 -8.13 19.11 6.93
N GLN A 31 -8.72 19.80 5.95
CA GLN A 31 -7.98 20.29 4.79
C GLN A 31 -6.97 21.35 5.26
N PRO A 32 -5.72 21.33 4.77
CA PRO A 32 -4.78 22.39 5.08
C PRO A 32 -5.24 23.73 4.50
N PRO A 33 -4.99 24.87 5.18
CA PRO A 33 -5.25 26.20 4.65
C PRO A 33 -4.60 26.42 3.27
N VAL A 34 -5.35 27.04 2.36
CA VAL A 34 -4.90 27.24 0.97
C VAL A 34 -3.81 28.30 0.92
N LEU A 35 -2.65 27.93 0.36
CA LEU A 35 -1.52 28.84 0.16
C LEU A 35 -1.67 29.62 -1.15
N LYS A 36 -1.24 30.89 -1.14
CA LYS A 36 -1.27 31.78 -2.30
C LYS A 36 -0.09 31.47 -3.23
N GLN A 37 -0.17 30.33 -3.94
CA GLN A 37 0.92 29.77 -4.75
C GLN A 37 1.50 30.76 -5.78
N ALA A 38 0.69 31.66 -6.34
CA ALA A 38 1.15 32.72 -7.25
C ALA A 38 2.11 33.74 -6.62
N ALA A 39 2.15 33.86 -5.28
CA ALA A 39 3.12 34.69 -4.54
C ALA A 39 4.36 33.90 -4.07
N LEU A 40 4.32 32.56 -4.15
CA LEU A 40 5.43 31.67 -3.80
C LEU A 40 6.35 31.40 -5.02
N GLY A 41 5.79 31.37 -6.22
CA GLY A 41 6.47 30.89 -7.42
C GLY A 41 6.60 29.37 -7.41
N GLN A 42 7.62 28.81 -8.05
CA GLN A 42 7.97 27.41 -7.82
C GLN A 42 8.48 27.19 -6.38
N LEU A 43 8.04 26.11 -5.74
CA LEU A 43 8.61 25.60 -4.49
C LEU A 43 9.48 24.37 -4.78
N GLY A 44 10.56 24.19 -4.02
CA GLY A 44 11.35 22.97 -4.00
C GLY A 44 11.44 22.40 -2.59
N PHE A 45 11.21 21.09 -2.46
CA PHE A 45 11.17 20.32 -1.22
C PHE A 45 12.36 19.37 -1.23
N LEU A 46 13.21 19.43 -0.20
CA LEU A 46 14.46 18.66 -0.12
C LEU A 46 14.58 17.95 1.23
N GLY A 47 15.20 16.78 1.26
CA GLY A 47 15.53 16.11 2.51
C GLY A 47 15.99 14.66 2.37
N GLU A 48 15.42 13.80 3.20
CA GLU A 48 15.76 12.39 3.33
C GLU A 48 14.47 11.55 3.22
N TYR A 49 14.11 11.20 1.98
CA TYR A 49 12.93 10.40 1.63
C TYR A 49 13.11 9.76 0.24
N ALA A 50 12.30 8.75 -0.06
CA ALA A 50 12.19 8.07 -1.36
C ALA A 50 10.82 8.29 -2.04
N GLY A 51 9.86 8.92 -1.34
CA GLY A 51 8.59 9.34 -1.90
C GLY A 51 7.91 10.41 -1.06
N ILE A 52 7.00 11.15 -1.68
CA ILE A 52 6.37 12.36 -1.16
C ILE A 52 4.90 12.46 -1.62
N SER A 53 4.02 12.99 -0.76
CA SER A 53 2.62 13.29 -1.11
C SER A 53 2.15 14.61 -0.48
N PRO A 54 1.25 15.35 -1.14
CA PRO A 54 0.43 16.34 -0.45
C PRO A 54 -0.49 15.65 0.57
N TYR A 55 -0.80 16.34 1.67
CA TYR A 55 -1.79 15.89 2.64
C TYR A 55 -3.20 16.35 2.23
N LYS A 56 -4.12 15.39 2.14
CA LYS A 56 -5.54 15.57 1.76
C LYS A 56 -6.51 14.79 2.65
N SER A 57 -6.04 13.79 3.42
CA SER A 57 -6.89 12.85 4.15
C SER A 57 -6.26 12.34 5.45
N ALA A 58 -7.11 12.22 6.48
CA ALA A 58 -6.75 11.72 7.82
C ALA A 58 -6.32 10.23 7.85
N THR A 59 -6.55 9.48 6.77
CA THR A 59 -6.13 8.07 6.62
C THR A 59 -4.84 7.89 5.80
N GLN A 60 -4.16 8.97 5.40
CA GLN A 60 -2.80 8.88 4.87
C GLN A 60 -1.78 8.59 5.98
N PHE A 61 -0.59 8.14 5.60
CA PHE A 61 0.46 7.67 6.51
C PHE A 61 1.86 7.90 5.90
N GLU A 62 2.87 8.05 6.74
CA GLU A 62 4.28 7.99 6.33
C GLU A 62 4.88 6.58 6.47
N SER A 63 4.37 5.77 7.40
CA SER A 63 4.79 4.39 7.60
C SER A 63 3.67 3.54 8.22
N ILE A 64 3.78 2.21 8.09
CA ILE A 64 2.91 1.21 8.71
C ILE A 64 3.78 0.16 9.41
N ASN A 65 3.25 -0.47 10.45
CA ASN A 65 3.92 -1.55 11.18
C ASN A 65 4.35 -2.70 10.23
N PRO A 66 5.64 -3.06 10.13
CA PRO A 66 6.15 -4.03 9.16
C PRO A 66 5.80 -5.50 9.42
N VAL A 67 5.11 -5.80 10.54
CA VAL A 67 4.70 -7.14 10.96
C VAL A 67 3.29 -7.50 10.45
N VAL A 68 2.48 -6.51 10.03
CA VAL A 68 1.08 -6.71 9.59
C VAL A 68 0.94 -6.57 8.08
N SER A 69 -0.02 -7.29 7.49
CA SER A 69 -0.57 -6.93 6.19
C SER A 69 -1.54 -5.76 6.30
N SER A 70 -1.56 -4.94 5.26
CA SER A 70 -2.31 -3.70 5.11
C SER A 70 -3.22 -3.78 3.89
N ILE A 71 -4.38 -3.13 3.98
CA ILE A 71 -5.32 -2.90 2.89
C ILE A 71 -5.39 -1.40 2.69
N ILE A 72 -4.94 -0.95 1.52
CA ILE A 72 -4.77 0.47 1.19
C ILE A 72 -5.64 0.79 -0.03
N LEU A 73 -6.33 1.93 0.05
CA LEU A 73 -7.10 2.50 -1.05
C LEU A 73 -6.27 3.61 -1.69
N GLN A 74 -6.04 3.50 -2.99
CA GLN A 74 -5.44 4.54 -3.84
C GLN A 74 -6.56 5.22 -4.61
N ASP A 75 -6.69 6.55 -4.52
CA ASP A 75 -7.75 7.30 -5.19
C ASP A 75 -7.33 7.96 -6.51
N ASP A 76 -8.26 8.71 -7.12
CA ASP A 76 -8.12 9.56 -8.31
C ASP A 76 -6.79 10.32 -8.40
N ASP A 77 -6.36 10.90 -7.28
CA ASP A 77 -5.19 11.76 -7.16
C ASP A 77 -3.91 10.96 -6.84
N ASN A 78 -4.02 9.63 -6.81
CA ASN A 78 -3.01 8.68 -6.36
C ASN A 78 -2.62 8.86 -4.88
N ILE A 79 -3.57 9.27 -4.04
CA ILE A 79 -3.37 9.37 -2.58
C ILE A 79 -3.58 8.00 -1.94
N TYR A 80 -2.59 7.55 -1.17
CA TYR A 80 -2.63 6.27 -0.48
C TYR A 80 -3.25 6.40 0.92
N ASN A 81 -4.40 5.75 1.12
CA ASN A 81 -5.18 5.78 2.35
C ASN A 81 -5.22 4.38 3.00
N LEU A 82 -4.77 4.25 4.24
CA LEU A 82 -4.88 3.01 5.01
C LEU A 82 -6.32 2.81 5.47
N ILE A 83 -7.00 1.78 4.96
CA ILE A 83 -8.40 1.48 5.34
C ILE A 83 -8.52 0.32 6.33
N ALA A 84 -7.56 -0.62 6.35
CA ALA A 84 -7.43 -1.62 7.40
C ALA A 84 -6.04 -2.26 7.46
N SER A 85 -5.73 -2.88 8.60
CA SER A 85 -4.62 -3.85 8.76
C SER A 85 -5.13 -5.13 9.40
N VAL A 86 -4.43 -6.25 9.22
CA VAL A 86 -4.74 -7.53 9.85
C VAL A 86 -3.62 -7.99 10.79
N ASN A 87 -3.92 -8.73 11.85
CA ASN A 87 -2.92 -9.16 12.86
C ASN A 87 -2.05 -10.36 12.40
N GLY A 88 -1.61 -10.33 11.16
CA GLY A 88 -0.86 -11.41 10.49
C GLY A 88 -0.66 -11.09 9.02
N ASN A 89 -0.66 -12.11 8.16
CA ASN A 89 -0.37 -11.96 6.74
C ASN A 89 -1.57 -12.32 5.85
N ILE A 90 -1.95 -11.42 4.94
CA ILE A 90 -2.79 -11.74 3.78
C ILE A 90 -1.90 -12.53 2.82
N THR A 91 -2.39 -13.67 2.31
CA THR A 91 -1.64 -14.53 1.39
C THR A 91 -2.28 -14.55 0.00
N THR A 92 -3.59 -14.30 -0.07
CA THR A 92 -4.39 -14.49 -1.28
C THR A 92 -5.64 -13.61 -1.24
N THR A 93 -6.13 -13.24 -2.43
CA THR A 93 -7.36 -12.48 -2.60
C THR A 93 -8.09 -12.94 -3.85
N CYS A 94 -9.41 -12.82 -3.89
CA CYS A 94 -10.15 -12.91 -5.15
C CYS A 94 -11.24 -11.83 -5.25
N TYR A 95 -11.61 -11.49 -6.48
CA TYR A 95 -12.59 -10.46 -6.81
C TYR A 95 -13.86 -11.15 -7.34
N LEU A 96 -15.00 -10.91 -6.70
CA LEU A 96 -16.30 -11.47 -7.09
C LEU A 96 -17.19 -10.36 -7.66
N SER A 97 -17.54 -10.47 -8.94
CA SER A 97 -18.45 -9.55 -9.62
C SER A 97 -19.90 -9.97 -9.39
N HIS A 98 -20.73 -9.00 -9.03
CA HIS A 98 -22.19 -9.04 -9.02
C HIS A 98 -22.66 -7.96 -10.02
N ASP A 99 -23.89 -8.06 -10.54
CA ASP A 99 -24.45 -7.25 -11.65
C ASP A 99 -23.82 -5.85 -11.86
N ASP A 100 -23.94 -4.94 -10.88
CA ASP A 100 -23.35 -3.59 -10.89
C ASP A 100 -22.33 -3.33 -9.75
N THR A 101 -21.87 -4.36 -9.01
CA THR A 101 -21.02 -4.18 -7.81
C THR A 101 -20.03 -5.32 -7.59
N ALA A 102 -18.95 -5.10 -6.84
CA ALA A 102 -17.95 -6.13 -6.58
C ALA A 102 -17.60 -6.30 -5.09
N ASP A 103 -17.10 -7.48 -4.77
CA ASP A 103 -16.47 -7.79 -3.49
C ASP A 103 -15.02 -8.21 -3.71
N ILE A 104 -14.13 -7.82 -2.79
CA ILE A 104 -12.80 -8.39 -2.67
C ILE A 104 -12.81 -9.31 -1.45
N TYR A 105 -12.64 -10.61 -1.67
CA TYR A 105 -12.41 -11.57 -0.60
C TYR A 105 -10.91 -11.60 -0.29
N LEU A 106 -10.58 -11.47 0.99
CA LEU A 106 -9.21 -11.37 1.53
C LEU A 106 -8.98 -12.56 2.45
N ALA A 107 -7.91 -13.33 2.25
CA ALA A 107 -7.62 -14.47 3.12
C ALA A 107 -6.13 -14.69 3.37
N GLY A 108 -5.80 -15.44 4.43
CA GLY A 108 -4.43 -15.66 4.84
C GLY A 108 -4.29 -16.32 6.20
N SER A 109 -3.28 -15.87 6.95
CA SER A 109 -3.01 -16.28 8.33
C SER A 109 -3.14 -15.06 9.23
N PHE A 110 -4.37 -14.80 9.68
CA PHE A 110 -4.75 -13.68 10.56
C PHE A 110 -6.08 -13.99 11.27
N THR A 111 -6.30 -13.46 12.46
CA THR A 111 -7.55 -13.64 13.22
C THR A 111 -8.38 -12.37 13.34
N LEU A 112 -7.74 -11.20 13.37
CA LEU A 112 -8.35 -9.88 13.47
C LEU A 112 -8.11 -9.07 12.20
N LEU A 113 -9.14 -8.34 11.76
CA LEU A 113 -9.05 -7.24 10.80
C LEU A 113 -9.45 -5.96 11.54
N ASN A 114 -8.52 -5.00 11.63
CA ASN A 114 -8.53 -3.94 12.64
C ASN A 114 -8.75 -4.56 14.04
N ASN A 115 -9.91 -4.36 14.65
CA ASN A 115 -10.31 -4.95 15.93
C ASN A 115 -11.42 -6.01 15.82
N THR A 116 -11.82 -6.40 14.61
CA THR A 116 -12.93 -7.33 14.34
C THR A 116 -12.40 -8.75 14.14
N LEU A 117 -12.96 -9.73 14.85
CA LEU A 117 -12.62 -11.15 14.66
C LEU A 117 -13.20 -11.68 13.34
N VAL A 118 -12.33 -12.17 12.47
CA VAL A 118 -12.64 -12.63 11.10
C VAL A 118 -12.17 -14.07 10.82
N ASN A 119 -11.11 -14.53 11.49
CA ASN A 119 -10.52 -15.88 11.36
C ASN A 119 -10.20 -16.29 9.90
N ASN A 120 -9.03 -15.84 9.44
CA ASN A 120 -8.32 -16.23 8.21
C ASN A 120 -9.00 -15.84 6.89
N ILE A 121 -10.23 -15.30 6.91
CA ILE A 121 -10.93 -14.79 5.72
C ILE A 121 -11.92 -13.67 6.03
N ALA A 122 -11.98 -12.65 5.17
CA ALA A 122 -12.91 -11.52 5.25
C ALA A 122 -13.41 -11.10 3.86
N ARG A 123 -14.57 -10.43 3.81
CA ARG A 123 -15.16 -9.78 2.62
C ARG A 123 -14.98 -8.27 2.73
N PHE A 124 -14.54 -7.61 1.66
CA PHE A 124 -14.56 -6.17 1.49
C PHE A 124 -15.54 -5.79 0.37
N ASP A 125 -16.60 -5.06 0.72
CA ASP A 125 -17.66 -4.60 -0.18
C ASP A 125 -17.19 -3.29 -0.84
N THR A 126 -16.88 -3.31 -2.14
CA THR A 126 -16.16 -2.18 -2.77
C THR A 126 -16.99 -0.90 -2.87
N ARG A 127 -18.32 -1.04 -2.96
CA ARG A 127 -19.28 0.06 -3.05
C ARG A 127 -19.47 0.77 -1.71
N THR A 128 -19.66 0.03 -0.62
CA THR A 128 -19.80 0.63 0.72
C THR A 128 -18.46 0.95 1.37
N ARG A 129 -17.37 0.37 0.85
CA ARG A 129 -16.01 0.41 1.42
C ARG A 129 -15.95 -0.13 2.85
N THR A 130 -16.75 -1.17 3.14
CA THR A 130 -16.83 -1.81 4.48
C THR A 130 -16.36 -3.27 4.46
N PHE A 131 -15.94 -3.76 5.63
CA PHE A 131 -15.50 -5.14 5.84
C PHE A 131 -16.58 -5.97 6.55
N ALA A 132 -16.72 -7.24 6.15
CA ALA A 132 -17.66 -8.20 6.71
C ALA A 132 -17.02 -9.58 6.96
N THR A 133 -17.52 -10.30 7.96
CA THR A 133 -17.13 -11.66 8.33
C THR A 133 -17.86 -12.72 7.48
N LEU A 134 -17.19 -13.82 7.15
CA LEU A 134 -17.82 -15.00 6.55
C LEU A 134 -18.21 -15.99 7.67
N ASP A 135 -19.36 -15.75 8.29
CA ASP A 135 -19.76 -16.32 9.59
C ASP A 135 -18.68 -16.13 10.66
N ARG A 136 -17.99 -17.22 11.02
CA ARG A 136 -16.88 -17.24 12.00
C ARG A 136 -15.53 -17.54 11.35
N GLY A 137 -15.46 -17.57 10.02
CA GLY A 137 -14.24 -17.87 9.26
C GLY A 137 -13.77 -19.33 9.37
N LEU A 138 -12.49 -19.54 9.03
CA LEU A 138 -11.86 -20.86 8.91
C LEU A 138 -10.84 -21.09 10.04
N ASN A 139 -10.72 -22.34 10.51
CA ASN A 139 -9.92 -22.69 11.69
C ASN A 139 -8.40 -22.82 11.45
N GLY A 140 -7.91 -22.42 10.28
CA GLY A 140 -6.50 -22.45 9.90
C GLY A 140 -6.21 -21.52 8.72
N SER A 141 -4.96 -21.48 8.27
CA SER A 141 -4.50 -20.52 7.26
C SER A 141 -5.09 -20.80 5.89
N VAL A 142 -5.48 -19.76 5.16
CA VAL A 142 -5.84 -19.84 3.74
C VAL A 142 -4.61 -19.48 2.90
N TYR A 143 -4.44 -20.12 1.74
CA TYR A 143 -3.36 -19.83 0.77
C TYR A 143 -3.87 -19.58 -0.65
N ALA A 144 -5.07 -20.06 -0.99
CA ALA A 144 -5.69 -19.84 -2.29
C ALA A 144 -7.17 -19.43 -2.16
N LEU A 145 -7.57 -18.47 -2.98
CA LEU A 145 -8.97 -18.11 -3.22
C LEU A 145 -9.27 -18.13 -4.71
N PHE A 146 -10.43 -18.65 -5.09
CA PHE A 146 -10.99 -18.49 -6.43
C PHE A 146 -12.46 -18.04 -6.33
N CYS A 147 -12.76 -16.87 -6.91
CA CYS A 147 -14.10 -16.30 -6.98
C CYS A 147 -14.72 -16.63 -8.34
N ASP A 148 -15.79 -17.42 -8.34
CA ASP A 148 -16.55 -17.77 -9.53
C ASP A 148 -17.80 -16.89 -9.66
N SER A 149 -17.66 -15.77 -10.38
CA SER A 149 -18.76 -14.83 -10.64
C SER A 149 -19.92 -15.46 -11.44
N ALA A 150 -19.73 -16.59 -12.13
CA ALA A 150 -20.80 -17.26 -12.87
C ALA A 150 -21.71 -18.13 -11.98
N SER A 151 -21.19 -18.61 -10.84
CA SER A 151 -21.95 -19.36 -9.83
C SER A 151 -22.14 -18.63 -8.50
N GLN A 152 -21.64 -17.39 -8.39
CA GLN A 152 -21.64 -16.56 -7.18
C GLN A 152 -21.05 -17.31 -5.97
N THR A 153 -19.89 -17.94 -6.21
CA THR A 153 -19.25 -18.89 -5.28
C THR A 153 -17.80 -18.49 -5.02
N VAL A 154 -17.34 -18.62 -3.78
CA VAL A 154 -15.93 -18.45 -3.41
C VAL A 154 -15.36 -19.79 -2.94
N TYR A 155 -14.36 -20.30 -3.64
CA TYR A 155 -13.61 -21.49 -3.26
C TYR A 155 -12.38 -21.09 -2.44
N ALA A 156 -12.23 -21.67 -1.26
CA ALA A 156 -11.08 -21.44 -0.36
C ALA A 156 -10.21 -22.69 -0.27
N GLY A 157 -8.89 -22.50 -0.43
CA GLY A 157 -7.86 -23.54 -0.29
C GLY A 157 -6.78 -23.11 0.69
N GLY A 158 -6.28 -24.02 1.53
CA GLY A 158 -5.28 -23.68 2.53
C GLY A 158 -4.87 -24.84 3.44
N ASP A 159 -4.45 -24.53 4.66
CA ASP A 159 -4.21 -25.47 5.76
C ASP A 159 -5.15 -25.16 6.95
N PHE A 160 -6.37 -25.65 6.82
CA PHE A 160 -7.46 -25.60 7.80
C PHE A 160 -8.21 -26.93 7.76
N THR A 161 -8.90 -27.34 8.84
CA THR A 161 -9.69 -28.58 8.84
C THR A 161 -11.19 -28.37 8.65
N ALA A 162 -11.73 -27.23 9.08
CA ALA A 162 -13.15 -26.89 8.92
C ALA A 162 -13.44 -25.38 9.13
N PRO A 163 -14.61 -24.89 8.70
CA PRO A 163 -15.20 -23.64 9.18
C PRO A 163 -15.51 -23.69 10.68
N ILE A 164 -15.40 -22.54 11.36
CA ILE A 164 -15.52 -22.45 12.82
C ILE A 164 -16.99 -22.48 13.27
N GLY A 165 -17.33 -23.37 14.21
CA GLY A 165 -18.60 -23.33 14.93
C GLY A 165 -19.81 -23.90 14.19
N LEU A 166 -19.60 -24.71 13.15
CA LEU A 166 -20.61 -25.61 12.61
C LEU A 166 -20.96 -26.72 13.62
N ALA A 167 -22.08 -27.40 13.41
CA ALA A 167 -22.51 -28.55 14.23
C ALA A 167 -21.76 -29.85 13.85
N ASP A 168 -21.65 -30.78 14.80
CA ASP A 168 -20.84 -32.01 14.68
C ASP A 168 -21.26 -32.96 13.53
N ASP A 169 -22.51 -32.92 13.12
CA ASP A 169 -23.06 -33.65 11.97
C ASP A 169 -22.62 -33.03 10.63
N ILE A 170 -22.63 -31.69 10.54
CA ILE A 170 -22.14 -30.93 9.39
C ILE A 170 -20.60 -31.01 9.29
N LEU A 171 -19.89 -30.92 10.42
CA LEU A 171 -18.42 -30.98 10.46
C LEU A 171 -17.86 -32.27 9.84
N GLN A 172 -18.56 -33.41 9.98
CA GLN A 172 -18.18 -34.68 9.36
C GLN A 172 -18.30 -34.71 7.82
N ALA A 173 -18.87 -33.67 7.20
CA ALA A 173 -18.87 -33.49 5.75
C ALA A 173 -17.65 -32.69 5.24
N PHE A 174 -16.92 -32.00 6.12
CA PHE A 174 -15.69 -31.29 5.79
C PHE A 174 -14.45 -32.17 6.00
N GLY A 175 -13.32 -31.69 5.48
CA GLY A 175 -11.98 -32.23 5.67
C GLY A 175 -10.94 -31.21 5.21
N GLN A 176 -9.65 -31.55 5.31
CA GLN A 176 -8.59 -30.55 5.32
C GLN A 176 -8.44 -29.79 4.00
N GLY A 177 -8.17 -28.49 4.11
CA GLY A 177 -7.59 -27.66 3.06
C GLY A 177 -8.48 -27.23 1.91
N ALA A 178 -9.78 -27.58 1.87
CA ALA A 178 -10.72 -27.01 0.90
C ALA A 178 -12.15 -26.83 1.45
N ALA A 179 -12.73 -25.65 1.19
CA ALA A 179 -14.11 -25.31 1.53
C ALA A 179 -14.72 -24.37 0.48
N VAL A 180 -16.05 -24.28 0.46
CA VAL A 180 -16.81 -23.45 -0.48
C VAL A 180 -17.70 -22.48 0.31
N TRP A 181 -17.70 -21.21 -0.05
CA TRP A 181 -18.62 -20.20 0.46
C TRP A 181 -19.62 -19.84 -0.64
N GLN A 182 -20.92 -20.05 -0.39
CA GLN A 182 -22.00 -19.75 -1.32
C GLN A 182 -23.26 -19.39 -0.53
N ASN A 183 -24.11 -18.48 -1.05
CA ASN A 183 -25.40 -18.13 -0.43
C ASN A 183 -25.31 -17.77 1.07
N GLY A 184 -24.21 -17.12 1.48
CA GLY A 184 -23.96 -16.72 2.87
C GLY A 184 -23.70 -17.87 3.84
N ASN A 185 -23.30 -19.05 3.36
CA ASN A 185 -23.01 -20.22 4.19
C ASN A 185 -21.76 -20.96 3.70
N TRP A 186 -21.12 -21.71 4.61
CA TRP A 186 -20.04 -22.63 4.28
C TRP A 186 -20.56 -24.02 3.86
N HIS A 187 -20.06 -24.53 2.74
CA HIS A 187 -20.35 -25.83 2.17
C HIS A 187 -19.06 -26.64 1.94
N PRO A 188 -19.09 -27.98 2.10
CA PRO A 188 -17.95 -28.84 1.81
C PRO A 188 -17.81 -29.06 0.29
N VAL A 189 -16.58 -29.29 -0.17
CA VAL A 189 -16.36 -29.80 -1.54
C VAL A 189 -16.83 -31.26 -1.66
N PRO A 190 -17.30 -31.73 -2.82
CA PRO A 190 -17.88 -33.08 -2.99
C PRO A 190 -17.01 -34.28 -2.55
N TRP A 191 -15.70 -34.10 -2.44
CA TRP A 191 -14.71 -35.11 -2.05
C TRP A 191 -14.13 -34.90 -0.62
N LYS A 192 -14.79 -34.05 0.18
CA LYS A 192 -14.43 -33.69 1.57
C LYS A 192 -13.01 -33.14 1.77
N GLY A 193 -12.46 -32.40 0.81
CA GLY A 193 -11.14 -31.78 0.92
C GLY A 193 -10.00 -32.76 0.67
N PHE A 194 -8.87 -32.59 1.33
CA PHE A 194 -7.61 -33.26 1.03
C PHE A 194 -6.93 -33.79 2.31
N ASN A 195 -5.78 -34.45 2.17
CA ASN A 195 -4.91 -34.86 3.30
C ASN A 195 -3.72 -33.89 3.55
N GLY A 196 -3.78 -32.68 2.99
CA GLY A 196 -2.70 -31.70 3.06
C GLY A 196 -3.10 -30.38 2.39
N PRO A 197 -2.22 -29.36 2.45
CA PRO A 197 -2.58 -28.00 2.09
C PRO A 197 -2.79 -27.78 0.59
N VAL A 198 -3.76 -26.94 0.25
CA VAL A 198 -3.97 -26.38 -1.09
C VAL A 198 -3.27 -25.01 -1.15
N TYR A 199 -2.42 -24.79 -2.15
CA TYR A 199 -1.67 -23.53 -2.34
C TYR A 199 -2.17 -22.72 -3.55
N THR A 200 -2.90 -23.32 -4.49
CA THR A 200 -3.45 -22.63 -5.66
C THR A 200 -4.79 -23.21 -6.09
N ILE A 201 -5.68 -22.35 -6.59
CA ILE A 201 -6.94 -22.75 -7.24
C ILE A 201 -7.03 -21.94 -8.54
N ALA A 202 -7.11 -22.63 -9.69
CA ALA A 202 -7.09 -22.02 -11.01
C ALA A 202 -8.30 -22.45 -11.85
N GLN A 203 -8.88 -21.54 -12.63
CA GLN A 203 -9.99 -21.86 -13.54
C GLN A 203 -9.46 -22.18 -14.95
N ASN A 204 -9.89 -23.31 -15.51
CA ASN A 204 -9.80 -23.58 -16.94
C ASN A 204 -11.13 -23.20 -17.60
N SER A 205 -11.23 -21.94 -18.02
CA SER A 205 -12.48 -21.37 -18.56
C SER A 205 -12.91 -22.02 -19.89
N LYS A 206 -11.98 -22.60 -20.66
CA LYS A 206 -12.27 -23.31 -21.92
C LYS A 206 -12.89 -24.69 -21.69
N ARG A 207 -12.52 -25.38 -20.60
CA ARG A 207 -13.02 -26.73 -20.25
C ARG A 207 -14.15 -26.70 -19.21
N HIS A 208 -14.44 -25.54 -18.63
CA HIS A 208 -15.34 -25.35 -17.48
C HIS A 208 -14.95 -26.21 -16.27
N THR A 209 -13.65 -26.23 -15.98
CA THR A 209 -13.07 -26.94 -14.82
C THR A 209 -12.30 -26.01 -13.89
N ILE A 210 -12.20 -26.41 -12.62
CA ILE A 210 -11.45 -25.77 -11.55
C ILE A 210 -10.35 -26.76 -11.14
N LEU A 211 -9.13 -26.26 -11.02
CA LEU A 211 -7.93 -27.03 -10.69
C LEU A 211 -7.45 -26.64 -9.30
N PHE A 212 -7.43 -27.59 -8.38
CA PHE A 212 -6.86 -27.42 -7.04
C PHE A 212 -5.42 -27.93 -7.08
N GLY A 213 -4.45 -27.10 -6.68
CA GLY A 213 -3.03 -27.45 -6.61
C GLY A 213 -2.46 -27.26 -5.20
N GLY A 214 -1.56 -28.14 -4.76
CA GLY A 214 -1.02 -28.04 -3.40
C GLY A 214 0.04 -29.09 -3.05
N ARG A 215 -0.01 -29.58 -1.81
CA ARG A 215 0.77 -30.73 -1.30
C ARG A 215 -0.17 -31.72 -0.63
N PHE A 216 -0.79 -32.59 -1.44
CA PHE A 216 -1.71 -33.63 -1.02
C PHE A 216 -1.61 -34.83 -1.97
N ASP A 217 -1.89 -36.03 -1.48
CA ASP A 217 -1.97 -37.25 -2.30
C ASP A 217 -3.24 -38.07 -2.01
N ALA A 218 -4.24 -37.43 -1.42
CA ALA A 218 -5.55 -38.00 -1.17
C ALA A 218 -6.67 -36.95 -1.10
N THR A 219 -7.88 -37.39 -1.42
CA THR A 219 -9.12 -36.70 -1.04
C THR A 219 -9.54 -37.07 0.38
N GLY A 220 -10.23 -36.17 1.09
CA GLY A 220 -10.64 -36.34 2.48
C GLY A 220 -11.76 -37.38 2.68
N ASP A 221 -12.49 -37.72 1.63
CA ASP A 221 -13.37 -38.90 1.60
C ASP A 221 -12.63 -40.22 1.38
N GLY A 222 -11.32 -40.15 1.11
CA GLY A 222 -10.43 -41.28 0.88
C GLY A 222 -10.55 -41.94 -0.49
N GLN A 223 -11.36 -41.45 -1.43
CA GLN A 223 -11.54 -42.11 -2.74
C GLN A 223 -10.25 -42.16 -3.57
N TYR A 224 -9.54 -41.03 -3.74
CA TYR A 224 -8.24 -41.02 -4.45
C TYR A 224 -7.03 -41.03 -3.50
N TYR A 225 -7.13 -41.77 -2.38
CA TYR A 225 -6.02 -41.96 -1.44
C TYR A 225 -4.88 -42.80 -2.06
N ASN A 226 -3.67 -42.23 -2.10
CA ASN A 226 -2.43 -42.87 -2.56
C ASN A 226 -1.95 -43.95 -1.56
N ALA A 227 -2.67 -45.07 -1.54
CA ALA A 227 -2.72 -46.03 -0.44
C ALA A 227 -1.48 -46.96 -0.28
N ASN A 228 -0.27 -46.41 -0.37
CA ASN A 228 0.98 -47.17 -0.51
C ASN A 228 1.36 -48.06 0.68
N SER A 229 0.71 -47.94 1.84
CA SER A 229 0.88 -48.79 3.02
C SER A 229 -0.40 -49.49 3.51
N SER A 230 -1.46 -49.54 2.68
CA SER A 230 -2.81 -49.96 3.13
C SER A 230 -2.98 -51.45 3.45
N GLN A 231 -2.20 -52.36 2.84
CA GLN A 231 -2.27 -53.80 3.13
C GLN A 231 -0.87 -54.41 3.26
N PRO A 232 -0.52 -55.02 4.41
CA PRO A 232 0.67 -55.86 4.50
C PRO A 232 0.50 -57.12 3.65
N VAL A 233 1.52 -57.47 2.88
CA VAL A 233 1.61 -58.74 2.16
C VAL A 233 1.73 -59.85 3.20
N ASN A 234 0.89 -60.90 3.08
CA ASN A 234 0.98 -62.05 3.96
C ASN A 234 2.21 -62.89 3.60
N MET A 235 3.29 -62.71 4.36
CA MET A 235 4.55 -63.44 4.22
C MET A 235 4.57 -64.79 4.97
N GLY A 236 3.42 -65.23 5.50
CA GLY A 236 3.24 -66.61 5.93
C GLY A 236 3.15 -67.58 4.74
N GLN A 237 2.99 -68.87 5.02
CA GLN A 237 2.75 -69.89 3.97
C GLN A 237 1.58 -69.47 3.07
N PRO A 238 1.73 -69.47 1.73
CA PRO A 238 2.74 -70.17 0.94
C PRO A 238 4.01 -69.36 0.53
N THR A 239 4.28 -68.20 1.14
CA THR A 239 5.54 -67.45 0.87
C THR A 239 6.76 -68.23 1.38
N VAL A 240 7.84 -68.21 0.58
CA VAL A 240 9.13 -68.84 0.91
C VAL A 240 10.15 -67.75 1.26
N ILE A 241 10.67 -67.77 2.47
CA ILE A 241 11.70 -66.83 2.95
C ILE A 241 13.09 -67.49 2.83
N SER A 242 14.06 -66.71 2.36
CA SER A 242 15.39 -67.14 1.91
C SER A 242 16.44 -66.09 2.30
N SER A 243 17.73 -66.46 2.28
CA SER A 243 18.83 -65.57 2.66
C SER A 243 20.19 -66.05 2.17
N GLY A 244 21.07 -65.12 1.78
CA GLY A 244 22.48 -65.37 1.52
C GLY A 244 23.37 -64.84 2.64
N ASN A 245 24.35 -65.66 3.07
CA ASN A 245 25.41 -65.35 4.06
C ASN A 245 24.91 -64.96 5.47
N SER A 246 23.80 -65.56 5.92
CA SER A 246 23.35 -65.53 7.31
C SER A 246 24.40 -66.08 8.28
N ALA A 247 24.41 -65.60 9.53
CA ALA A 247 25.35 -66.03 10.55
C ALA A 247 25.36 -67.56 10.79
N LEU A 248 26.54 -68.15 10.93
CA LEU A 248 26.74 -69.61 10.90
C LEU A 248 26.07 -70.42 12.04
N THR A 249 25.73 -69.80 13.17
CA THR A 249 25.13 -70.50 14.33
C THR A 249 24.20 -69.60 15.15
N GLY A 250 23.29 -70.21 15.91
CA GLY A 250 22.47 -69.54 16.92
C GLY A 250 21.08 -69.12 16.44
N ASN A 251 20.39 -68.34 17.28
CA ASN A 251 18.99 -67.92 17.06
C ASN A 251 18.81 -66.84 15.97
N TYR A 252 19.90 -66.30 15.40
CA TYR A 252 19.91 -65.12 14.53
C TYR A 252 20.19 -65.44 13.05
N SER A 253 20.36 -66.72 12.72
CA SER A 253 20.68 -67.21 11.37
C SER A 253 19.44 -67.39 10.48
N ASP A 254 18.28 -67.62 11.07
CA ASP A 254 17.02 -67.88 10.36
C ASP A 254 16.36 -66.55 9.90
N PRO A 255 16.20 -66.32 8.59
CA PRO A 255 15.59 -65.10 8.05
C PRO A 255 14.08 -64.99 8.29
N ASN A 256 13.42 -66.03 8.83
CA ASN A 256 12.02 -65.97 9.22
C ASN A 256 11.79 -65.18 10.53
N ASN A 257 12.81 -65.03 11.39
CA ASN A 257 12.68 -64.33 12.69
C ASN A 257 12.19 -62.88 12.55
N ILE A 258 12.49 -62.22 11.42
CA ILE A 258 12.20 -60.81 11.18
C ILE A 258 10.83 -60.60 10.49
N VAL A 259 10.10 -61.68 10.21
CA VAL A 259 8.82 -61.68 9.50
C VAL A 259 7.68 -61.79 10.52
N CYS A 260 6.75 -60.84 10.48
CA CYS A 260 5.54 -60.83 11.31
C CYS A 260 5.76 -61.10 12.82
N PRO A 261 6.55 -60.29 13.55
CA PRO A 261 6.56 -60.34 15.01
C PRO A 261 5.16 -60.03 15.56
N ASN A 262 4.68 -60.85 16.50
CA ASN A 262 3.33 -60.72 17.11
C ASN A 262 3.21 -59.57 18.13
N SER A 263 4.07 -58.56 18.03
CA SER A 263 4.12 -57.36 18.89
C SER A 263 4.81 -56.21 18.14
N THR A 264 4.88 -55.03 18.74
CA THR A 264 5.45 -53.79 18.18
C THR A 264 6.84 -53.97 17.52
N PRO A 265 7.24 -53.15 16.52
CA PRO A 265 8.39 -53.42 15.63
C PRO A 265 9.80 -53.51 16.25
N GLN A 266 9.96 -53.24 17.55
CA GLN A 266 11.10 -53.76 18.30
C GLN A 266 10.89 -55.26 18.54
N SER A 267 11.45 -56.09 17.64
CA SER A 267 11.36 -57.55 17.76
C SER A 267 11.99 -58.02 19.07
N SER A 268 11.24 -58.81 19.84
CA SER A 268 11.59 -59.20 21.21
C SER A 268 12.69 -60.29 21.24
N GLY A 269 13.91 -59.91 20.87
CA GLY A 269 15.14 -60.65 21.14
C GLY A 269 15.75 -61.46 19.99
N LYS A 270 15.30 -61.32 18.72
CA LYS A 270 15.88 -62.04 17.57
C LYS A 270 15.85 -61.25 16.24
N PRO A 271 16.86 -60.40 15.95
CA PRO A 271 17.12 -59.93 14.59
C PRO A 271 17.70 -61.05 13.72
N TRP A 272 17.66 -60.85 12.40
CA TRP A 272 18.43 -61.65 11.44
C TRP A 272 19.77 -60.97 11.17
N LEU A 273 20.87 -61.73 11.23
CA LEU A 273 22.24 -61.21 11.14
C LEU A 273 23.04 -61.93 10.04
N LEU A 274 23.87 -61.17 9.35
CA LEU A 274 24.88 -61.68 8.42
C LEU A 274 26.11 -62.22 9.18
N GLU A 275 26.85 -63.11 8.51
CA GLU A 275 28.17 -63.53 8.94
C GLU A 275 29.16 -62.36 8.95
N ASN A 276 30.16 -62.42 9.84
CA ASN A 276 31.09 -61.33 10.09
C ASN A 276 31.85 -60.93 8.81
N ASN A 277 31.80 -59.63 8.47
CA ASN A 277 32.45 -59.03 7.30
C ASN A 277 32.04 -59.59 5.93
N LEU A 278 30.94 -60.35 5.81
CA LEU A 278 30.42 -60.82 4.53
C LEU A 278 29.16 -60.04 4.11
N PRO A 279 29.07 -59.56 2.85
CA PRO A 279 27.84 -59.04 2.30
C PRO A 279 26.84 -60.18 2.09
N GLY A 280 25.54 -59.86 2.10
CA GLY A 280 24.49 -60.85 1.96
C GLY A 280 23.14 -60.23 1.62
N TYR A 281 22.10 -61.05 1.64
CA TYR A 281 20.74 -60.63 1.30
C TYR A 281 19.68 -61.38 2.08
N TRP A 282 18.53 -60.73 2.25
CA TRP A 282 17.28 -61.35 2.68
C TRP A 282 16.32 -61.42 1.49
N GLU A 283 15.49 -62.46 1.40
CA GLU A 283 14.64 -62.73 0.24
C GLU A 283 13.28 -63.30 0.63
N ALA A 284 12.23 -62.91 -0.09
CA ALA A 284 10.91 -63.52 -0.04
C ALA A 284 10.38 -63.82 -1.45
N ALA A 285 10.04 -65.07 -1.73
CA ALA A 285 9.38 -65.49 -2.96
C ALA A 285 7.89 -65.79 -2.69
N PHE A 286 7.00 -65.19 -3.49
CA PHE A 286 5.55 -65.25 -3.30
C PHE A 286 4.90 -66.25 -4.26
N ALA A 287 3.86 -66.96 -3.80
CA ALA A 287 3.12 -67.90 -4.65
C ALA A 287 2.28 -67.22 -5.76
N TYR A 288 2.02 -65.91 -5.61
CA TYR A 288 1.34 -65.07 -6.59
C TYR A 288 2.13 -63.77 -6.75
N PRO A 289 2.28 -63.21 -7.97
CA PRO A 289 2.95 -61.93 -8.15
C PRO A 289 2.24 -60.80 -7.39
N ILE A 290 3.00 -59.97 -6.70
CA ILE A 290 2.54 -58.77 -6.00
C ILE A 290 3.09 -57.52 -6.69
N GLN A 291 2.56 -56.35 -6.33
CA GLN A 291 3.11 -55.06 -6.73
C GLN A 291 3.40 -54.26 -5.44
N PRO A 292 4.63 -54.30 -4.92
CA PRO A 292 4.97 -53.59 -3.68
C PRO A 292 4.79 -52.08 -3.83
N SER A 293 4.22 -51.46 -2.79
CA SER A 293 4.01 -50.01 -2.73
C SER A 293 4.75 -49.34 -1.57
N LEU A 294 5.13 -50.09 -0.52
CA LEU A 294 6.02 -49.62 0.55
C LEU A 294 6.76 -50.79 1.21
N PHE A 295 8.03 -50.56 1.55
CA PHE A 295 8.84 -51.44 2.39
C PHE A 295 9.08 -50.76 3.74
N ARG A 296 8.68 -51.42 4.84
CA ARG A 296 8.99 -50.99 6.20
C ARG A 296 10.09 -51.89 6.75
N LEU A 297 11.20 -51.27 7.16
CA LEU A 297 12.39 -51.97 7.63
C LEU A 297 12.81 -51.43 9.00
N SER A 298 13.14 -52.32 9.94
CA SER A 298 13.88 -51.92 11.15
C SER A 298 15.30 -52.49 11.12
N ASN A 299 16.23 -51.77 11.76
CA ASN A 299 17.64 -52.12 11.79
C ASN A 299 17.92 -53.15 12.89
N ALA A 300 18.91 -54.04 12.71
CA ALA A 300 19.13 -55.17 13.64
C ALA A 300 19.54 -54.76 15.06
N ARG A 301 20.33 -53.68 15.20
CA ARG A 301 20.77 -53.05 16.46
C ARG A 301 21.16 -54.04 17.57
N PHE A 302 22.03 -54.99 17.24
CA PHE A 302 22.44 -56.07 18.14
C PHE A 302 23.96 -56.20 18.19
N GLU A 303 24.57 -56.11 19.38
CA GLU A 303 26.03 -56.14 19.55
C GLU A 303 26.78 -55.13 18.65
N GLY A 304 26.17 -53.95 18.42
CA GLY A 304 26.71 -52.90 17.53
C GLY A 304 26.57 -53.19 16.02
N ARG A 305 25.89 -54.28 15.63
CA ARG A 305 25.58 -54.64 14.24
C ARG A 305 24.33 -53.93 13.74
N GLY A 306 24.35 -53.58 12.45
CA GLY A 306 23.17 -53.07 11.75
C GLY A 306 23.47 -52.84 10.26
N THR A 307 22.43 -52.76 9.43
CA THR A 307 22.55 -52.33 8.03
C THR A 307 22.77 -50.81 7.96
N GLY A 308 23.71 -50.35 7.14
CA GLY A 308 23.95 -48.93 6.86
C GLY A 308 23.28 -48.51 5.55
N THR A 309 23.67 -49.14 4.44
CA THR A 309 23.01 -48.98 3.13
C THR A 309 22.56 -50.31 2.54
N PHE A 310 21.46 -50.28 1.81
CA PHE A 310 20.83 -51.43 1.18
C PHE A 310 20.19 -51.05 -0.17
N GLY A 311 19.89 -52.05 -1.00
CA GLY A 311 19.07 -51.90 -2.20
C GLY A 311 18.04 -53.02 -2.30
N ILE A 312 16.89 -52.77 -2.93
CA ILE A 312 15.83 -53.78 -3.08
C ILE A 312 15.57 -54.04 -4.57
N ILE A 313 15.58 -55.30 -4.99
CA ILE A 313 15.26 -55.71 -6.37
C ILE A 313 13.94 -56.48 -6.48
N ALA A 314 13.28 -56.31 -7.62
CA ALA A 314 12.18 -57.14 -8.08
C ALA A 314 12.73 -58.44 -8.71
N MET A 315 12.37 -59.60 -8.15
CA MET A 315 12.74 -60.88 -8.73
C MET A 315 11.96 -61.10 -10.04
N GLY A 316 12.62 -61.71 -11.03
CA GLY A 316 12.07 -61.90 -12.37
C GLY A 316 12.58 -60.85 -13.38
N SER A 317 12.46 -59.55 -13.07
CA SER A 317 13.08 -58.49 -13.90
C SER A 317 14.53 -58.20 -13.50
N ASN A 318 14.88 -58.41 -12.23
CA ASN A 318 16.15 -58.00 -11.60
C ASN A 318 16.40 -56.48 -11.59
N GLU A 319 15.34 -55.68 -11.75
CA GLU A 319 15.38 -54.23 -11.63
C GLU A 319 15.31 -53.80 -10.15
N TYR A 320 15.99 -52.71 -9.81
CA TYR A 320 15.87 -52.09 -8.49
C TYR A 320 14.55 -51.30 -8.36
N PHE A 321 13.97 -51.36 -7.17
CA PHE A 321 12.95 -50.40 -6.78
C PHE A 321 13.61 -49.06 -6.46
N GLN A 322 13.19 -48.00 -7.16
CA GLN A 322 13.35 -46.63 -6.75
C GLN A 322 12.47 -46.41 -5.51
N LEU A 323 13.07 -45.98 -4.41
CA LEU A 323 12.41 -45.81 -3.12
C LEU A 323 12.48 -44.35 -2.67
N SER A 324 11.47 -43.90 -1.93
CA SER A 324 11.45 -42.60 -1.26
C SER A 324 11.18 -42.74 0.23
N TYR A 325 11.96 -42.04 1.04
CA TYR A 325 11.88 -42.06 2.51
C TYR A 325 12.16 -40.67 3.08
N ILE A 326 11.71 -40.42 4.31
CA ILE A 326 12.13 -39.23 5.06
C ILE A 326 13.49 -39.54 5.67
N ASP A 327 14.50 -38.76 5.29
CA ASP A 327 15.82 -38.82 5.93
C ASP A 327 15.70 -38.26 7.36
N PRO A 328 16.07 -39.03 8.41
CA PRO A 328 15.76 -38.65 9.78
C PRO A 328 16.65 -37.53 10.34
N ILE A 329 17.79 -37.24 9.71
CA ILE A 329 18.73 -36.20 10.15
C ILE A 329 18.30 -34.84 9.60
N THR A 330 17.92 -34.80 8.32
CA THR A 330 17.55 -33.58 7.60
C THR A 330 16.05 -33.30 7.61
N GLN A 331 15.22 -34.30 7.93
CA GLN A 331 13.76 -34.27 7.83
C GLN A 331 13.26 -33.98 6.39
N GLN A 332 14.09 -34.23 5.37
CA GLN A 332 13.76 -34.06 3.96
C GLN A 332 13.37 -35.40 3.30
N ILE A 333 12.56 -35.31 2.24
CA ILE A 333 12.20 -36.48 1.43
C ILE A 333 13.38 -36.80 0.49
N THR A 334 14.02 -37.94 0.72
CA THR A 334 15.15 -38.45 -0.07
C THR A 334 14.67 -39.56 -1.00
N MET A 335 15.23 -39.61 -2.22
CA MET A 335 15.04 -40.72 -3.16
C MET A 335 16.33 -41.54 -3.30
N CYS A 336 16.19 -42.84 -3.44
CA CYS A 336 17.29 -43.81 -3.57
C CYS A 336 16.86 -45.00 -4.46
N SER A 337 17.77 -45.93 -4.73
CA SER A 337 17.49 -47.15 -5.51
C SER A 337 18.44 -48.28 -5.09
N GLU A 338 19.71 -48.16 -5.46
CA GLU A 338 20.73 -49.15 -5.10
C GLU A 338 21.29 -48.95 -3.68
N ASN A 339 21.39 -47.70 -3.21
CA ASN A 339 21.98 -47.33 -1.92
C ASN A 339 21.01 -46.45 -1.10
N CYS A 340 19.98 -47.08 -0.54
CA CYS A 340 19.09 -46.49 0.46
C CYS A 340 19.68 -46.61 1.86
N THR A 341 19.51 -45.60 2.72
CA THR A 341 20.10 -45.55 4.07
C THR A 341 19.12 -46.07 5.13
N LEU A 342 19.58 -46.94 6.04
CA LEU A 342 18.78 -47.42 7.17
C LEU A 342 19.34 -46.89 8.51
N SER A 343 18.59 -46.03 9.22
CA SER A 343 19.10 -45.39 10.43
C SER A 343 19.44 -46.37 11.56
N ASN A 344 20.54 -46.07 12.25
CA ASN A 344 20.98 -46.77 13.46
C ASN A 344 20.51 -46.09 14.76
N ASP A 345 19.76 -44.98 14.69
CA ASP A 345 19.22 -44.30 15.88
C ASP A 345 18.19 -45.18 16.60
N GLU A 346 18.45 -45.49 17.88
CA GLU A 346 17.61 -46.33 18.72
C GLU A 346 16.17 -45.80 18.89
N GLN A 347 15.95 -44.49 18.79
CA GLN A 347 14.62 -43.87 18.86
C GLN A 347 13.74 -44.21 17.64
N ILE A 348 14.35 -44.53 16.50
CA ILE A 348 13.65 -44.78 15.24
C ILE A 348 13.33 -46.27 15.12
N ALA A 349 12.13 -46.67 15.57
CA ALA A 349 11.72 -48.07 15.62
C ALA A 349 11.71 -48.79 14.26
N TYR A 350 11.44 -48.07 13.17
CA TYR A 350 11.51 -48.52 11.78
C TYR A 350 11.63 -47.31 10.85
N GLN A 351 11.97 -47.54 9.58
CA GLN A 351 11.82 -46.55 8.50
C GLN A 351 10.92 -47.11 7.39
N ASP A 352 10.18 -46.19 6.77
CA ASP A 352 9.24 -46.46 5.69
C ASP A 352 9.81 -45.97 4.35
N PHE A 353 9.89 -46.89 3.40
CA PHE A 353 10.44 -46.66 2.06
C PHE A 353 9.33 -46.90 1.02
N THR A 354 8.72 -45.80 0.57
CA THR A 354 7.66 -45.79 -0.45
C THR A 354 8.22 -46.18 -1.81
N VAL A 355 7.54 -47.05 -2.55
CA VAL A 355 7.96 -47.49 -3.89
C VAL A 355 7.53 -46.48 -4.95
N MET A 356 8.49 -45.96 -5.71
CA MET A 356 8.28 -44.91 -6.72
C MET A 356 8.11 -45.49 -8.13
N ASN A 357 8.66 -46.68 -8.41
CA ASN A 357 8.43 -47.48 -9.61
C ASN A 357 7.74 -48.81 -9.23
N PRO A 358 6.40 -48.89 -9.23
CA PRO A 358 5.69 -50.08 -8.74
C PRO A 358 5.81 -51.27 -9.71
N ILE A 359 6.90 -52.04 -9.61
CA ILE A 359 7.17 -53.24 -10.40
C ILE A 359 6.33 -54.42 -9.88
N THR A 360 5.62 -55.12 -10.78
CA THR A 360 4.95 -56.38 -10.45
C THR A 360 5.97 -57.52 -10.42
N THR A 361 6.05 -58.28 -9.33
CA THR A 361 7.10 -59.27 -9.10
C THR A 361 6.64 -60.51 -8.34
N SER A 362 7.24 -61.66 -8.63
CA SER A 362 7.07 -62.92 -7.90
C SER A 362 7.97 -63.03 -6.66
N GLY A 363 8.83 -62.06 -6.38
CA GLY A 363 9.67 -62.07 -5.18
C GLY A 363 10.45 -60.78 -4.95
N VAL A 364 10.89 -60.55 -3.72
CA VAL A 364 11.70 -59.39 -3.35
C VAL A 364 13.00 -59.87 -2.71
N ARG A 365 14.13 -59.29 -3.13
CA ARG A 365 15.43 -59.48 -2.50
C ARG A 365 15.99 -58.15 -2.03
N ILE A 366 16.38 -58.08 -0.76
CA ILE A 366 17.02 -56.94 -0.10
C ILE A 366 18.51 -57.23 0.04
N TYR A 367 19.36 -56.52 -0.71
CA TYR A 367 20.81 -56.59 -0.61
C TYR A 367 21.33 -55.65 0.47
N ILE A 368 22.27 -56.14 1.30
CA ILE A 368 22.95 -55.32 2.31
C ILE A 368 24.31 -54.89 1.75
N ASN A 369 24.45 -53.61 1.43
CA ASN A 369 25.62 -53.05 0.73
C ASN A 369 26.69 -52.56 1.71
N SER A 370 26.28 -52.05 2.87
CA SER A 370 27.18 -51.64 3.95
C SER A 370 26.52 -51.83 5.33
N TRP A 371 27.32 -51.87 6.38
CA TRP A 371 26.87 -52.18 7.74
C TRP A 371 27.67 -51.44 8.82
N TYR A 372 27.03 -51.32 9.98
CA TYR A 372 27.64 -50.92 11.24
C TYR A 372 28.19 -52.15 11.97
N GLY A 373 29.29 -51.99 12.70
CA GLY A 373 29.91 -53.06 13.48
C GLY A 373 30.47 -54.21 12.63
N ALA A 374 30.42 -55.42 13.16
CA ALA A 374 31.09 -56.59 12.59
C ALA A 374 30.36 -57.25 11.40
N GLY A 375 29.14 -56.83 11.06
CA GLY A 375 28.34 -57.41 9.98
C GLY A 375 26.93 -56.81 9.95
N GLY A 376 26.25 -56.91 8.81
CA GLY A 376 24.90 -56.37 8.61
C GLY A 376 23.79 -57.21 9.21
N GLY A 377 22.56 -56.72 9.07
CA GLY A 377 21.35 -57.42 9.52
C GLY A 377 20.10 -56.54 9.51
N LEU A 378 18.95 -57.16 9.75
CA LEU A 378 17.64 -56.49 9.85
C LEU A 378 16.92 -56.93 11.13
N GLY A 379 16.12 -56.04 11.72
CA GLY A 379 15.31 -56.31 12.93
C GLY A 379 13.87 -56.74 12.61
N ASN A 380 13.30 -56.20 11.53
CA ASN A 380 11.99 -56.52 10.98
C ASN A 380 11.95 -56.17 9.48
N VAL A 381 11.25 -56.97 8.69
CA VAL A 381 10.79 -56.63 7.34
C VAL A 381 9.27 -56.70 7.30
N GLN A 382 8.63 -55.68 6.71
CA GLN A 382 7.23 -55.70 6.31
C GLN A 382 7.12 -55.14 4.88
N ILE A 383 6.44 -55.88 4.01
CA ILE A 383 6.17 -55.50 2.62
C ILE A 383 4.69 -55.13 2.54
N PHE A 384 4.37 -53.99 1.94
CA PHE A 384 3.01 -53.52 1.74
C PHE A 384 2.66 -53.42 0.26
N GLN A 385 1.38 -53.64 -0.04
CA GLN A 385 0.76 -53.38 -1.34
C GLN A 385 -0.48 -52.50 -1.15
N SER A 386 -0.91 -51.83 -2.22
CA SER A 386 -2.14 -51.03 -2.21
C SER A 386 -3.37 -51.94 -2.38
N ALA A 387 -4.22 -52.02 -1.36
CA ALA A 387 -5.52 -52.71 -1.40
C ALA A 387 -6.67 -51.85 -1.95
N GLN A 388 -6.36 -50.65 -2.45
CA GLN A 388 -7.32 -49.69 -2.96
C GLN A 388 -7.27 -49.66 -4.50
N GLY A 389 -8.42 -49.50 -5.16
CA GLY A 389 -8.47 -49.42 -6.63
C GLY A 389 -9.77 -49.91 -7.24
N GLN A 390 -9.72 -50.18 -8.54
CA GLN A 390 -10.83 -50.74 -9.31
C GLN A 390 -10.80 -52.27 -9.21
N TYR A 391 -11.92 -52.87 -8.81
CA TYR A 391 -12.08 -54.32 -8.69
C TYR A 391 -13.35 -54.78 -9.41
N SER A 392 -13.26 -55.91 -10.11
CA SER A 392 -14.41 -56.77 -10.38
C SER A 392 -14.51 -57.82 -9.28
N VAL A 393 -15.58 -57.77 -8.49
CA VAL A 393 -15.91 -58.80 -7.49
C VAL A 393 -16.87 -59.80 -8.11
N TYR A 394 -16.52 -61.07 -8.06
CA TYR A 394 -17.35 -62.17 -8.50
C TYR A 394 -17.75 -63.05 -7.30
N THR A 395 -18.95 -63.64 -7.36
CA THR A 395 -19.33 -64.76 -6.48
C THR A 395 -19.37 -66.05 -7.29
N ASN A 396 -18.88 -67.15 -6.69
CA ASN A 396 -19.06 -68.48 -7.23
C ASN A 396 -20.26 -69.15 -6.57
N THR A 397 -21.15 -69.70 -7.38
CA THR A 397 -22.31 -70.49 -6.94
C THR A 397 -22.15 -71.91 -7.47
N PRO A 398 -21.81 -72.90 -6.62
CA PRO A 398 -21.65 -74.29 -7.06
C PRO A 398 -22.95 -74.89 -7.61
N GLY A 399 -22.84 -75.78 -8.59
CA GLY A 399 -23.96 -76.53 -9.14
C GLY A 399 -24.72 -77.31 -8.07
N CYS A 400 -26.03 -77.45 -8.24
CA CYS A 400 -26.89 -78.19 -7.31
C CYS A 400 -26.99 -79.69 -7.64
N VAL A 401 -26.64 -80.11 -8.85
CA VAL A 401 -26.73 -81.50 -9.32
C VAL A 401 -25.86 -82.41 -8.45
N GLY A 402 -26.44 -83.52 -7.97
CA GLY A 402 -25.78 -84.45 -7.04
C GLY A 402 -25.86 -84.07 -5.56
N SER A 403 -26.24 -82.83 -5.21
CA SER A 403 -26.34 -82.38 -3.81
C SER A 403 -27.72 -82.52 -3.15
N SER A 404 -28.73 -82.97 -3.90
CA SER A 404 -30.19 -82.92 -3.57
C SER A 404 -30.80 -81.54 -3.28
N SER A 405 -30.01 -80.51 -2.98
CA SER A 405 -30.49 -79.17 -2.59
C SER A 405 -31.18 -78.34 -3.70
N CYS A 406 -31.22 -78.81 -4.96
CA CYS A 406 -31.74 -78.02 -6.10
C CYS A 406 -33.13 -77.42 -5.89
N ASP A 407 -34.03 -78.13 -5.20
CA ASP A 407 -35.41 -77.71 -4.96
C ASP A 407 -35.61 -76.95 -3.64
N GLU A 408 -34.56 -76.88 -2.82
CA GLU A 408 -34.49 -76.15 -1.55
C GLU A 408 -33.83 -74.76 -1.70
N ARG A 409 -33.05 -74.55 -2.77
CA ARG A 409 -32.33 -73.30 -3.03
C ARG A 409 -33.23 -72.17 -3.52
N VAL A 410 -32.92 -70.95 -3.10
CA VAL A 410 -33.66 -69.70 -3.38
C VAL A 410 -32.73 -68.61 -3.92
N GLN A 411 -33.29 -67.47 -4.38
CA GLN A 411 -32.47 -66.29 -4.66
C GLN A 411 -31.96 -65.63 -3.37
N ILE A 412 -30.69 -65.25 -3.37
CA ILE A 412 -30.06 -64.48 -2.29
C ILE A 412 -29.88 -63.01 -2.72
N GLU A 413 -29.89 -62.10 -1.75
CA GLU A 413 -29.36 -60.76 -1.91
C GLU A 413 -27.94 -60.72 -1.34
N LEU A 414 -27.00 -60.17 -2.12
CA LEU A 414 -25.68 -59.77 -1.66
C LEU A 414 -25.68 -58.26 -1.49
N PHE A 415 -25.80 -57.79 -0.25
CA PHE A 415 -25.63 -56.37 0.11
C PHE A 415 -24.15 -56.08 0.29
N MET A 416 -23.63 -55.06 -0.39
CA MET A 416 -22.20 -54.75 -0.47
C MET A 416 -21.97 -53.29 -0.10
N GLU A 417 -21.03 -53.03 0.81
CA GLU A 417 -20.52 -51.67 1.08
C GLU A 417 -19.00 -51.72 0.90
N PHE A 418 -18.52 -51.14 -0.20
CA PHE A 418 -17.11 -51.22 -0.63
C PHE A 418 -16.37 -49.87 -0.55
N SER A 419 -17.10 -48.77 -0.35
CA SER A 419 -16.56 -47.48 0.07
C SER A 419 -17.48 -46.90 1.17
N PRO A 420 -16.95 -46.07 2.10
CA PRO A 420 -17.73 -45.57 3.24
C PRO A 420 -19.04 -44.90 2.83
N GLY A 421 -20.18 -45.44 3.29
CA GLY A 421 -21.50 -44.90 2.97
C GLY A 421 -21.99 -45.12 1.54
N ASN A 422 -21.25 -45.85 0.70
CA ASN A 422 -21.68 -46.25 -0.64
C ASN A 422 -22.02 -47.75 -0.67
N SER A 423 -23.32 -48.06 -0.59
CA SER A 423 -23.84 -49.42 -0.59
C SER A 423 -24.60 -49.77 -1.87
N THR A 424 -24.37 -50.97 -2.40
CA THR A 424 -25.11 -51.56 -3.53
C THR A 424 -25.64 -52.94 -3.13
N SER A 425 -26.64 -53.48 -3.83
CA SER A 425 -26.96 -54.91 -3.72
C SER A 425 -27.26 -55.56 -5.06
N VAL A 426 -26.97 -56.87 -5.13
CA VAL A 426 -27.22 -57.71 -6.30
C VAL A 426 -27.92 -58.98 -5.86
N VAL A 427 -28.96 -59.36 -6.60
CA VAL A 427 -29.68 -60.62 -6.38
C VAL A 427 -29.05 -61.73 -7.24
N VAL A 428 -28.74 -62.87 -6.62
CA VAL A 428 -28.12 -64.02 -7.28
C VAL A 428 -29.01 -65.26 -7.08
N ASP A 429 -29.38 -65.92 -8.17
CA ASP A 429 -30.15 -67.17 -8.12
C ASP A 429 -29.21 -68.36 -7.86
N GLN A 430 -29.48 -69.12 -6.78
CA GLN A 430 -28.67 -70.26 -6.38
C GLN A 430 -29.12 -71.59 -7.02
N LYS A 431 -30.24 -71.62 -7.74
CA LYS A 431 -30.77 -72.80 -8.45
C LYS A 431 -30.08 -73.01 -9.80
N VAL A 432 -28.75 -73.08 -9.77
CA VAL A 432 -27.90 -73.39 -10.93
C VAL A 432 -27.56 -74.88 -10.96
N THR A 433 -27.62 -75.51 -12.13
CA THR A 433 -27.30 -76.93 -12.32
C THR A 433 -25.80 -77.21 -12.40
N GLU A 434 -25.02 -76.22 -12.81
CA GLU A 434 -23.56 -76.24 -12.99
C GLU A 434 -22.93 -75.09 -12.22
N ASP A 435 -21.61 -75.17 -11.95
CA ASP A 435 -20.87 -74.14 -11.23
C ASP A 435 -20.89 -72.81 -12.01
N ARG A 436 -21.31 -71.72 -11.34
CA ARG A 436 -21.50 -70.42 -11.97
C ARG A 436 -20.77 -69.30 -11.24
N THR A 437 -19.75 -68.76 -11.88
CA THR A 437 -19.14 -67.47 -11.51
C THR A 437 -20.04 -66.32 -12.01
N THR A 438 -20.40 -65.40 -11.12
CA THR A 438 -21.26 -64.25 -11.42
C THR A 438 -20.59 -62.97 -10.95
N LEU A 439 -20.45 -61.97 -11.85
CA LEU A 439 -19.98 -60.62 -11.50
C LEU A 439 -21.05 -59.94 -10.63
N ILE A 440 -20.69 -59.55 -9.41
CA ILE A 440 -21.59 -58.87 -8.47
C ILE A 440 -21.26 -57.40 -8.28
N TYR A 441 -20.01 -56.99 -8.53
CA TYR A 441 -19.59 -55.60 -8.48
C TYR A 441 -18.47 -55.36 -9.48
N SER A 442 -18.46 -54.20 -10.13
CA SER A 442 -17.30 -53.71 -10.88
C SER A 442 -17.18 -52.21 -10.64
N GLY A 443 -16.14 -51.80 -9.92
CA GLY A 443 -16.03 -50.44 -9.43
C GLY A 443 -14.94 -50.27 -8.38
N PHE A 444 -14.95 -49.12 -7.73
CA PHE A 444 -13.92 -48.77 -6.75
C PHE A 444 -14.13 -49.48 -5.41
N ILE A 445 -13.05 -49.92 -4.78
CA ILE A 445 -13.05 -50.42 -3.39
C ILE A 445 -12.04 -49.61 -2.58
N SER A 446 -12.51 -49.02 -1.49
CA SER A 446 -11.70 -48.26 -0.53
C SER A 446 -10.88 -49.19 0.36
N SER A 447 -9.75 -48.69 0.85
CA SER A 447 -8.95 -49.38 1.86
C SER A 447 -9.69 -49.50 3.22
N THR A 448 -9.32 -50.52 4.00
CA THR A 448 -9.81 -50.70 5.38
C THR A 448 -9.23 -49.62 6.30
N SER A 449 -10.05 -49.05 7.18
CA SER A 449 -9.68 -48.05 8.18
C SER A 449 -10.10 -48.48 9.59
N ALA A 450 -9.85 -47.64 10.60
CA ALA A 450 -10.34 -47.86 11.97
C ALA A 450 -11.87 -47.76 12.11
N THR A 451 -12.57 -47.20 11.13
CA THR A 451 -14.04 -46.97 11.14
C THR A 451 -14.78 -47.64 9.99
N PHE A 452 -14.08 -48.13 8.97
CA PHE A 452 -14.67 -48.73 7.78
C PHE A 452 -13.94 -50.01 7.36
N GLN A 453 -14.69 -51.03 6.97
CA GLN A 453 -14.16 -52.23 6.32
C GLN A 453 -15.08 -52.62 5.14
N PRO A 454 -14.52 -52.88 3.95
CA PRO A 454 -15.28 -53.43 2.82
C PRO A 454 -16.01 -54.72 3.24
N LYS A 455 -17.33 -54.77 3.06
CA LYS A 455 -18.18 -55.87 3.56
C LYS A 455 -19.20 -56.35 2.53
N VAL A 456 -19.41 -57.67 2.50
CA VAL A 456 -20.49 -58.33 1.76
C VAL A 456 -21.36 -59.07 2.77
N ILE A 457 -22.66 -58.78 2.77
CA ILE A 457 -23.66 -59.36 3.67
C ILE A 457 -24.66 -60.14 2.81
N LEU A 458 -24.59 -61.46 2.92
CA LEU A 458 -25.51 -62.39 2.25
C LEU A 458 -26.82 -62.50 3.03
N ARG A 459 -27.95 -62.37 2.33
CA ARG A 459 -29.32 -62.47 2.88
C ARG A 459 -30.22 -63.26 1.93
N THR A 460 -31.36 -63.75 2.40
CA THR A 460 -32.47 -64.17 1.51
C THR A 460 -33.02 -62.96 0.76
N ALA A 461 -33.22 -63.04 -0.56
CA ALA A 461 -33.80 -61.93 -1.30
C ALA A 461 -35.25 -61.66 -0.84
N SER A 462 -35.62 -60.39 -0.67
CA SER A 462 -36.94 -59.96 -0.16
C SER A 462 -38.10 -60.28 -1.09
N ASN A 463 -37.80 -60.62 -2.36
CA ASN A 463 -38.71 -61.07 -3.40
C ASN A 463 -38.42 -62.51 -3.86
N SER A 464 -37.70 -63.31 -3.07
CA SER A 464 -37.34 -64.68 -3.44
C SER A 464 -38.57 -65.56 -3.66
N THR A 465 -38.51 -66.42 -4.69
CA THR A 465 -39.53 -67.45 -4.91
C THR A 465 -39.41 -68.53 -3.85
N LEU A 466 -40.55 -68.96 -3.27
CA LEU A 466 -40.57 -70.10 -2.36
C LEU A 466 -39.90 -71.33 -2.99
N PRO A 467 -39.09 -72.09 -2.23
CA PRO A 467 -38.56 -73.37 -2.69
C PRO A 467 -39.72 -74.37 -2.92
N ALA A 468 -39.44 -75.44 -3.67
CA ALA A 468 -40.43 -76.49 -3.92
C ALA A 468 -40.52 -77.50 -2.76
N SER A 469 -39.64 -77.38 -1.76
CA SER A 469 -39.68 -78.10 -0.49
C SER A 469 -40.12 -77.19 0.68
N ASN A 470 -40.29 -77.76 1.87
CA ASN A 470 -40.51 -77.01 3.11
C ASN A 470 -39.18 -76.53 3.75
N THR A 471 -38.07 -76.53 3.00
CA THR A 471 -36.71 -76.30 3.48
C THR A 471 -36.00 -75.27 2.60
N VAL A 472 -35.37 -74.27 3.21
CA VAL A 472 -34.57 -73.26 2.50
C VAL A 472 -33.10 -73.62 2.65
N SER A 473 -32.42 -73.90 1.54
CA SER A 473 -30.97 -74.09 1.48
C SER A 473 -30.29 -72.86 0.91
N ILE A 474 -29.23 -72.39 1.56
CA ILE A 474 -28.41 -71.26 1.13
C ILE A 474 -26.96 -71.73 1.07
N VAL A 475 -26.28 -71.44 -0.03
CA VAL A 475 -24.88 -71.83 -0.27
C VAL A 475 -24.00 -70.58 -0.27
N ALA A 476 -22.89 -70.65 0.46
CA ALA A 476 -21.80 -69.68 0.36
C ALA A 476 -20.51 -70.47 0.08
N ASP A 477 -19.89 -70.22 -1.07
CA ASP A 477 -18.61 -70.83 -1.47
C ASP A 477 -17.50 -69.78 -1.41
N SER A 478 -17.29 -69.01 -2.47
CA SER A 478 -16.17 -68.09 -2.59
C SER A 478 -16.55 -66.76 -3.26
N LEU A 479 -15.84 -65.71 -2.83
CA LEU A 479 -15.85 -64.38 -3.44
C LEU A 479 -14.46 -64.11 -4.02
N GLN A 480 -14.39 -63.75 -5.30
CA GLN A 480 -13.15 -63.45 -6.01
C GLN A 480 -13.06 -61.93 -6.24
N PHE A 481 -12.13 -61.28 -5.53
CA PHE A 481 -11.84 -59.85 -5.69
C PHE A 481 -10.74 -59.67 -6.74
N ILE A 482 -11.11 -59.63 -8.02
CA ILE A 482 -10.16 -59.44 -9.12
C ILE A 482 -9.88 -57.93 -9.27
N ARG A 483 -8.64 -57.52 -9.03
CA ARG A 483 -8.22 -56.12 -9.18
C ARG A 483 -8.02 -55.81 -10.67
N ASN A 484 -8.86 -54.93 -11.23
CA ASN A 484 -8.76 -54.47 -12.61
C ASN A 484 -7.73 -53.34 -12.77
N GLY A 485 -7.38 -52.65 -11.68
CA GLY A 485 -6.27 -51.70 -11.63
C GLY A 485 -6.15 -50.99 -10.29
N THR A 486 -5.00 -50.35 -10.06
CA THR A 486 -4.96 -49.14 -9.20
C THR A 486 -5.96 -48.13 -9.72
N GLY A 487 -6.63 -47.39 -8.83
CA GLY A 487 -7.23 -46.13 -9.27
C GLY A 487 -6.14 -45.17 -9.76
N SER A 488 -6.52 -44.13 -10.50
CA SER A 488 -5.65 -42.96 -10.67
C SER A 488 -5.24 -42.45 -9.29
N THR A 489 -3.95 -42.46 -8.97
CA THR A 489 -3.45 -41.81 -7.76
C THR A 489 -3.70 -40.31 -7.85
N LEU A 490 -3.96 -39.66 -6.72
CA LEU A 490 -3.91 -38.21 -6.63
C LEU A 490 -2.50 -37.82 -6.16
N ILE A 491 -1.89 -36.84 -6.82
CA ILE A 491 -0.60 -36.25 -6.48
C ILE A 491 -0.67 -34.76 -6.84
N SER A 492 -1.06 -33.96 -5.84
CA SER A 492 -0.96 -32.50 -5.80
C SER A 492 -1.75 -31.70 -6.85
N ILE A 493 -2.50 -32.32 -7.78
CA ILE A 493 -3.46 -31.63 -8.66
C ILE A 493 -4.76 -32.44 -8.84
N LEU A 494 -5.90 -31.83 -8.47
CA LEU A 494 -7.26 -32.34 -8.71
C LEU A 494 -8.02 -31.41 -9.67
N GLU A 495 -8.65 -31.97 -10.71
CA GLU A 495 -9.58 -31.29 -11.61
C GLU A 495 -11.03 -31.54 -11.16
N TYR A 496 -11.85 -30.48 -11.08
CA TYR A 496 -13.27 -30.51 -10.70
C TYR A 496 -14.11 -29.76 -11.74
N SER A 497 -15.31 -30.26 -12.08
CA SER A 497 -16.30 -29.55 -12.88
C SER A 497 -17.61 -29.39 -12.10
N PRO A 498 -17.95 -28.19 -11.59
CA PRO A 498 -19.26 -27.92 -11.00
C PRO A 498 -20.39 -27.82 -12.05
N TYR A 499 -20.06 -27.79 -13.35
CA TYR A 499 -20.99 -27.45 -14.43
C TYR A 499 -21.49 -28.68 -15.21
N ASN A 500 -22.78 -29.03 -15.02
CA ASN A 500 -23.59 -29.94 -15.85
C ASN A 500 -22.91 -31.26 -16.28
N MET A 501 -23.03 -32.26 -15.39
CA MET A 501 -22.48 -33.63 -15.43
C MET A 501 -22.62 -34.47 -16.72
N THR A 502 -23.33 -34.04 -17.76
CA THR A 502 -23.86 -34.90 -18.82
C THR A 502 -22.85 -35.38 -19.88
N ARG A 503 -21.59 -34.91 -19.91
CA ARG A 503 -20.57 -35.39 -20.89
C ARG A 503 -19.11 -35.53 -20.43
N ASN A 504 -18.56 -34.68 -19.55
CA ASN A 504 -17.09 -34.44 -19.56
C ASN A 504 -16.25 -35.09 -18.43
N ILE A 505 -16.78 -35.24 -17.21
CA ILE A 505 -16.09 -35.96 -16.11
C ILE A 505 -17.12 -36.71 -15.26
N GLN A 506 -16.86 -37.98 -14.95
CA GLN A 506 -17.65 -38.81 -14.03
C GLN A 506 -16.73 -39.68 -13.15
N PRO A 507 -16.75 -39.56 -11.80
CA PRO A 507 -17.46 -38.53 -11.02
C PRO A 507 -17.02 -37.11 -11.41
N ALA A 508 -17.69 -36.07 -10.91
CA ALA A 508 -17.47 -34.68 -11.34
C ALA A 508 -16.05 -34.11 -11.03
N TRP A 509 -15.17 -34.89 -10.42
CA TRP A 509 -13.80 -34.56 -10.04
C TRP A 509 -12.87 -35.77 -10.25
N ARG A 510 -11.61 -35.52 -10.58
CA ARG A 510 -10.58 -36.54 -10.83
C ARG A 510 -9.16 -35.97 -10.63
N PRO A 511 -8.13 -36.82 -10.44
CA PRO A 511 -6.76 -36.42 -10.74
C PRO A 511 -6.60 -36.14 -12.25
N LEU A 512 -5.63 -35.30 -12.63
CA LEU A 512 -5.15 -35.24 -14.03
C LEU A 512 -4.73 -36.63 -14.54
N ALA A 513 -4.97 -36.91 -15.82
CA ALA A 513 -4.72 -38.23 -16.41
C ALA A 513 -3.25 -38.69 -16.33
N GLN A 514 -2.31 -37.75 -16.34
CA GLN A 514 -0.95 -37.98 -15.87
C GLN A 514 -0.65 -37.09 -14.67
N GLN A 515 -0.13 -37.70 -13.60
CA GLN A 515 0.25 -37.04 -12.36
C GLN A 515 1.72 -36.62 -12.33
N LEU A 516 2.05 -35.71 -11.41
CA LEU A 516 3.43 -35.42 -11.00
C LEU A 516 4.01 -36.61 -10.18
N MET A 517 5.31 -36.58 -9.89
CA MET A 517 5.92 -37.57 -8.98
C MET A 517 5.45 -37.37 -7.53
N PRO A 518 5.29 -38.45 -6.72
CA PRO A 518 4.91 -38.32 -5.32
C PRO A 518 5.83 -37.39 -4.53
N GLY A 519 5.26 -36.60 -3.61
CA GLY A 519 5.99 -35.57 -2.86
C GLY A 519 6.12 -34.22 -3.60
N ALA A 520 5.64 -34.10 -4.83
CA ALA A 520 5.53 -32.82 -5.54
C ALA A 520 4.70 -31.78 -4.76
N ILE A 521 5.16 -30.53 -4.74
CA ILE A 521 4.41 -29.38 -4.24
C ILE A 521 4.08 -28.48 -5.43
N VAL A 522 2.80 -28.17 -5.61
CA VAL A 522 2.32 -27.23 -6.64
C VAL A 522 1.93 -25.92 -5.97
N SER A 523 2.66 -24.86 -6.29
CA SER A 523 2.47 -23.51 -5.75
C SER A 523 1.57 -22.65 -6.64
N SER A 524 1.60 -22.86 -7.96
CA SER A 524 0.87 -22.06 -8.94
C SER A 524 0.46 -22.90 -10.16
N ILE A 525 -0.75 -22.64 -10.67
CA ILE A 525 -1.24 -23.18 -11.95
C ILE A 525 -1.72 -21.98 -12.79
N GLU A 526 -1.14 -21.81 -13.97
CA GLU A 526 -1.66 -20.89 -15.00
C GLU A 526 -2.40 -21.73 -16.07
N ALA A 527 -3.61 -21.30 -16.42
CA ALA A 527 -4.57 -22.07 -17.19
C ALA A 527 -5.24 -21.26 -18.33
N ALA A 528 -4.82 -20.00 -18.55
CA ALA A 528 -5.41 -19.09 -19.53
C ALA A 528 -5.51 -19.66 -20.96
N ALA A 529 -4.56 -20.50 -21.40
CA ALA A 529 -4.59 -21.15 -22.71
C ALA A 529 -5.66 -22.27 -22.85
N GLY A 530 -6.16 -22.81 -21.74
CA GLY A 530 -7.26 -23.79 -21.68
C GLY A 530 -6.93 -25.21 -22.16
N ASP A 531 -6.22 -25.37 -23.28
CA ASP A 531 -5.74 -26.68 -23.77
C ASP A 531 -4.39 -27.07 -23.17
N ILE A 532 -3.61 -26.08 -22.72
CA ILE A 532 -2.33 -26.28 -22.05
C ILE A 532 -2.39 -25.59 -20.68
N LEU A 533 -2.03 -26.33 -19.64
CA LEU A 533 -1.76 -25.77 -18.31
C LEU A 533 -0.25 -25.56 -18.15
N TYR A 534 0.15 -24.54 -17.40
CA TYR A 534 1.51 -24.39 -16.87
C TYR A 534 1.48 -24.55 -15.36
N ILE A 535 2.28 -25.47 -14.86
CA ILE A 535 2.31 -25.90 -13.46
C ILE A 535 3.66 -25.50 -12.88
N GLY A 536 3.65 -24.80 -11.74
CA GLY A 536 4.84 -24.26 -11.07
C GLY A 536 4.88 -24.66 -9.59
N GLY A 537 6.07 -24.96 -9.08
CA GLY A 537 6.25 -25.35 -7.67
C GLY A 537 7.62 -25.94 -7.37
N GLN A 538 7.62 -26.96 -6.51
CA GLN A 538 8.78 -27.75 -6.11
C GLN A 538 8.53 -29.22 -6.43
N PHE A 539 9.06 -29.70 -7.56
CA PHE A 539 8.91 -31.08 -8.03
C PHE A 539 9.98 -31.45 -9.06
N ILE A 540 10.28 -32.75 -9.16
CA ILE A 540 11.21 -33.32 -10.15
C ILE A 540 10.49 -34.44 -10.88
N GLY A 541 10.48 -34.40 -12.21
CA GLY A 541 9.92 -35.46 -13.05
C GLY A 541 10.77 -36.73 -13.05
N ALA A 542 10.16 -37.87 -13.38
CA ALA A 542 10.86 -39.14 -13.51
C ALA A 542 12.13 -39.00 -14.39
N ASN A 543 13.23 -39.61 -13.94
CA ASN A 543 14.56 -39.51 -14.57
C ASN A 543 15.06 -38.06 -14.80
N ASN A 544 14.65 -37.10 -13.95
CA ASN A 544 14.95 -35.67 -14.07
C ASN A 544 14.51 -35.03 -15.40
N SER A 545 13.44 -35.55 -16.00
CA SER A 545 12.91 -35.10 -17.30
C SER A 545 12.34 -33.67 -17.30
N TYR A 546 11.90 -33.17 -16.15
CA TYR A 546 11.50 -31.78 -15.91
C TYR A 546 11.71 -31.43 -14.43
N ARG A 547 11.77 -30.14 -14.10
CA ARG A 547 11.92 -29.67 -12.72
C ARG A 547 11.26 -28.31 -12.50
N ASN A 548 10.44 -28.22 -11.45
CA ASN A 548 9.79 -27.04 -10.87
C ASN A 548 8.86 -26.20 -11.78
N VAL A 549 8.97 -26.33 -13.11
CA VAL A 549 7.98 -25.89 -14.10
C VAL A 549 7.78 -27.02 -15.12
N VAL A 550 6.51 -27.31 -15.45
CA VAL A 550 6.12 -28.29 -16.47
C VAL A 550 4.79 -27.84 -17.08
N SER A 551 4.49 -28.23 -18.33
CA SER A 551 3.16 -28.04 -18.90
C SER A 551 2.35 -29.35 -18.95
N PHE A 552 1.02 -29.24 -18.99
CA PHE A 552 0.12 -30.37 -19.22
C PHE A 552 -0.76 -30.06 -20.43
N ASP A 553 -0.66 -30.88 -21.48
CA ASP A 553 -1.33 -30.70 -22.77
C ASP A 553 -2.52 -31.66 -22.92
N TYR A 554 -3.74 -31.10 -22.90
CA TYR A 554 -5.01 -31.82 -23.06
C TYR A 554 -5.29 -32.31 -24.49
N ASN A 555 -4.53 -31.90 -25.50
CA ASN A 555 -4.74 -32.31 -26.91
C ASN A 555 -4.07 -33.66 -27.25
N THR A 556 -3.24 -34.19 -26.36
CA THR A 556 -2.64 -35.52 -26.49
C THR A 556 -3.63 -36.63 -26.10
N ASP A 557 -3.48 -37.84 -26.63
CA ASP A 557 -4.34 -38.99 -26.29
C ASP A 557 -4.28 -39.28 -24.78
N GLY A 558 -5.35 -38.89 -24.07
CA GLY A 558 -5.48 -38.97 -22.61
C GLY A 558 -5.06 -37.72 -21.84
N GLY A 559 -4.20 -36.86 -22.40
CA GLY A 559 -3.60 -35.70 -21.74
C GLY A 559 -2.28 -36.05 -21.03
N ARG A 560 -1.22 -35.27 -21.29
CA ARG A 560 0.16 -35.62 -20.91
C ARG A 560 0.95 -34.44 -20.37
N LEU A 561 1.85 -34.71 -19.43
CA LEU A 561 2.90 -33.78 -19.04
C LEU A 561 3.95 -33.64 -20.16
N VAL A 562 4.40 -32.40 -20.35
CA VAL A 562 5.40 -32.00 -21.35
C VAL A 562 6.43 -31.12 -20.66
N ALA A 563 7.71 -31.50 -20.76
CA ALA A 563 8.80 -30.69 -20.26
C ALA A 563 8.93 -29.42 -21.10
N LEU A 564 9.10 -28.27 -20.45
CA LEU A 564 9.58 -27.07 -21.13
C LEU A 564 11.05 -27.27 -21.55
N SER A 565 11.53 -26.45 -22.48
CA SER A 565 12.93 -26.52 -22.93
C SER A 565 13.91 -26.34 -21.75
N ASN A 566 15.11 -26.90 -21.90
CA ASN A 566 16.13 -26.97 -20.84
C ASN A 566 15.66 -27.67 -19.53
N SER A 567 14.61 -28.50 -19.61
CA SER A 567 14.03 -29.26 -18.49
C SER A 567 13.50 -28.43 -17.31
N GLY A 568 13.20 -27.14 -17.55
CA GLY A 568 12.66 -26.23 -16.52
C GLY A 568 13.73 -25.48 -15.73
N ILE A 569 13.45 -25.25 -14.44
CA ILE A 569 14.16 -24.27 -13.59
C ILE A 569 14.75 -24.92 -12.33
N GLU A 570 15.91 -24.44 -11.90
CA GLU A 570 16.57 -24.84 -10.66
C GLU A 570 16.25 -23.86 -9.52
N GLY A 571 15.28 -24.24 -8.69
CA GLY A 571 14.77 -23.46 -7.55
C GLY A 571 13.24 -23.38 -7.54
N ASN A 572 12.65 -23.07 -6.39
CA ASN A 572 11.19 -23.14 -6.20
C ASN A 572 10.47 -22.05 -7.00
N VAL A 573 9.38 -22.41 -7.68
CA VAL A 573 8.50 -21.46 -8.37
C VAL A 573 7.26 -21.19 -7.50
N THR A 574 6.99 -19.92 -7.22
CA THR A 574 5.87 -19.46 -6.38
C THR A 574 4.71 -18.96 -7.24
N ALA A 575 5.01 -18.25 -8.33
CA ALA A 575 4.03 -17.59 -9.17
C ALA A 575 4.28 -17.87 -10.67
N LEU A 576 3.17 -18.00 -11.41
CA LEU A 576 3.13 -18.11 -12.87
C LEU A 576 2.08 -17.14 -13.40
N LYS A 577 2.36 -16.44 -14.49
CA LYS A 577 1.35 -15.62 -15.17
C LYS A 577 1.59 -15.51 -16.68
N GLN A 578 0.57 -15.83 -17.48
CA GLN A 578 0.64 -15.73 -18.93
C GLN A 578 0.13 -14.37 -19.42
N VAL A 579 0.86 -13.76 -20.36
CA VAL A 579 0.51 -12.54 -21.07
C VAL A 579 0.80 -12.76 -22.56
N GLY A 580 -0.25 -12.95 -23.37
CA GLY A 580 -0.09 -13.35 -24.77
C GLY A 580 0.68 -14.67 -24.91
N SER A 581 1.76 -14.67 -25.69
CA SER A 581 2.68 -15.81 -25.84
C SER A 581 3.85 -15.83 -24.85
N LYS A 582 3.91 -14.89 -23.89
CA LYS A 582 4.91 -14.87 -22.81
C LYS A 582 4.33 -15.47 -21.53
N LEU A 583 4.99 -16.48 -20.97
CA LEU A 583 4.74 -16.98 -19.61
C LEU A 583 5.80 -16.39 -18.67
N PHE A 584 5.39 -15.51 -17.77
CA PHE A 584 6.24 -14.98 -16.71
C PHE A 584 6.25 -15.94 -15.52
N VAL A 585 7.45 -16.13 -14.95
CA VAL A 585 7.72 -17.07 -13.86
C VAL A 585 8.45 -16.32 -12.75
N GLY A 586 8.03 -16.55 -11.50
CA GLY A 586 8.62 -15.93 -10.31
C GLY A 586 8.80 -16.95 -9.19
N GLY A 587 9.86 -16.78 -8.39
CA GLY A 587 10.11 -17.61 -7.23
C GLY A 587 11.48 -17.39 -6.60
N ALA A 588 12.04 -18.47 -6.06
CA ALA A 588 13.37 -18.54 -5.45
C ALA A 588 14.24 -19.50 -6.27
N PHE A 589 14.79 -18.99 -7.38
CA PHE A 589 15.59 -19.75 -8.35
C PHE A 589 16.66 -18.87 -8.99
N ASN A 590 17.71 -19.48 -9.54
CA ASN A 590 18.81 -18.74 -10.17
C ASN A 590 19.06 -19.09 -11.65
N ARG A 591 18.67 -20.28 -12.15
CA ARG A 591 18.98 -20.72 -13.52
C ARG A 591 18.03 -21.76 -14.11
N THR A 592 18.11 -21.98 -15.42
CA THR A 592 17.53 -23.17 -16.09
C THR A 592 18.38 -24.42 -15.86
N VAL A 593 17.79 -25.62 -15.99
CA VAL A 593 18.40 -26.90 -15.55
C VAL A 593 19.44 -27.49 -16.51
N ALA A 594 19.58 -26.94 -17.72
CA ALA A 594 20.56 -27.42 -18.71
C ALA A 594 22.01 -27.26 -18.25
N GLU A 595 22.92 -28.05 -18.83
CA GLU A 595 24.36 -27.89 -18.65
C GLU A 595 24.80 -26.56 -19.31
N ASN A 596 25.28 -25.61 -18.49
CA ASN A 596 25.41 -24.17 -18.84
C ASN A 596 24.08 -23.44 -19.06
N GLY A 597 23.04 -23.80 -18.29
CA GLY A 597 21.73 -23.15 -18.33
C GLY A 597 21.76 -21.65 -18.04
N LEU A 598 20.86 -20.92 -18.72
CA LEU A 598 20.66 -19.47 -18.61
C LEU A 598 20.46 -19.04 -17.15
N SER A 599 21.16 -17.97 -16.75
CA SER A 599 20.98 -17.27 -15.46
C SER A 599 19.71 -16.41 -15.49
N LEU A 600 18.94 -16.43 -14.40
CA LEU A 600 17.58 -15.87 -14.34
C LEU A 600 17.35 -14.93 -13.14
N ASN A 601 17.91 -15.26 -11.97
CA ASN A 601 17.76 -14.51 -10.71
C ASN A 601 16.29 -14.16 -10.35
N ASN A 602 15.58 -15.14 -9.80
CA ASN A 602 14.23 -15.08 -9.22
C ASN A 602 13.07 -14.77 -10.17
N VAL A 603 13.34 -14.31 -11.40
CA VAL A 603 12.35 -14.04 -12.46
C VAL A 603 12.76 -14.63 -13.80
N ALA A 604 11.78 -15.02 -14.61
CA ALA A 604 12.02 -15.45 -15.99
C ALA A 604 10.82 -15.17 -16.88
N CYS A 605 11.06 -15.13 -18.19
CA CYS A 605 10.03 -15.23 -19.22
C CYS A 605 10.29 -16.46 -20.10
N TYR A 606 9.23 -17.19 -20.40
CA TYR A 606 9.23 -18.29 -21.36
C TYR A 606 8.35 -17.92 -22.55
N ASN A 607 8.91 -17.87 -23.75
CA ASN A 607 8.15 -17.68 -24.98
C ASN A 607 7.53 -19.03 -25.39
N ILE A 608 6.20 -19.11 -25.36
CA ILE A 608 5.42 -20.31 -25.61
C ILE A 608 5.53 -20.79 -27.07
N GLU A 609 5.57 -19.85 -28.02
CA GLU A 609 5.60 -20.12 -29.46
C GLU A 609 7.00 -20.55 -29.93
N GLN A 610 8.03 -19.87 -29.44
CA GLN A 610 9.44 -20.17 -29.74
C GLN A 610 10.01 -21.30 -28.88
N GLN A 611 9.31 -21.65 -27.79
CA GLN A 611 9.75 -22.58 -26.75
C GLN A 611 11.09 -22.21 -26.08
N THR A 612 11.39 -20.91 -25.98
CA THR A 612 12.66 -20.36 -25.47
C THR A 612 12.50 -19.68 -24.10
N TRP A 613 13.55 -19.77 -23.27
CA TRP A 613 13.68 -18.98 -22.05
C TRP A 613 14.44 -17.67 -22.33
N SER A 614 14.00 -16.58 -21.72
CA SER A 614 14.71 -15.31 -21.66
C SER A 614 14.80 -14.83 -20.21
N SER A 615 15.97 -14.31 -19.82
CA SER A 615 16.12 -13.55 -18.58
C SER A 615 15.55 -12.14 -18.76
N LEU A 616 15.09 -11.54 -17.66
CA LEU A 616 14.60 -10.16 -17.65
C LEU A 616 15.77 -9.25 -17.27
N GLU A 617 16.62 -8.93 -18.25
CA GLU A 617 18.02 -8.51 -18.04
C GLU A 617 18.75 -9.51 -17.12
N LYS A 618 19.31 -9.07 -15.98
CA LYS A 618 19.92 -9.94 -14.97
C LYS A 618 18.98 -10.29 -13.81
N GLY A 619 17.67 -10.06 -13.95
CA GLY A 619 16.65 -10.38 -12.96
C GLY A 619 16.67 -9.48 -11.73
N ILE A 620 16.40 -10.04 -10.54
CA ILE A 620 16.21 -9.28 -9.29
C ILE A 620 16.92 -9.94 -8.10
N ASP A 621 17.26 -9.15 -7.08
CA ASP A 621 18.11 -9.57 -5.94
C ASP A 621 17.40 -10.36 -4.82
N GLY A 622 16.09 -10.60 -4.94
CA GLY A 622 15.31 -11.35 -3.94
C GLY A 622 14.14 -12.14 -4.54
N PRO A 623 13.59 -13.12 -3.81
CA PRO A 623 12.54 -14.00 -4.30
C PRO A 623 11.22 -13.26 -4.57
N VAL A 624 10.49 -13.75 -5.58
CA VAL A 624 9.12 -13.33 -5.87
C VAL A 624 8.13 -14.13 -5.02
N GLU A 625 7.17 -13.44 -4.43
CA GLU A 625 5.99 -14.00 -3.75
C GLU A 625 4.78 -14.02 -4.71
N ASN A 626 4.53 -12.92 -5.45
CA ASN A 626 3.36 -12.75 -6.32
C ASN A 626 3.71 -12.11 -7.68
N ILE A 627 2.91 -12.40 -8.71
CA ILE A 627 2.95 -11.72 -10.01
C ILE A 627 1.57 -11.13 -10.31
N MET A 628 1.53 -9.83 -10.62
CA MET A 628 0.34 -9.10 -11.03
C MET A 628 0.54 -8.52 -12.43
N VAL A 629 -0.55 -8.40 -13.20
CA VAL A 629 -0.54 -7.84 -14.57
C VAL A 629 -1.51 -6.67 -14.63
N SER A 630 -1.16 -5.62 -15.37
CA SER A 630 -2.03 -4.45 -15.57
C SER A 630 -3.31 -4.82 -16.34
N SER A 631 -4.38 -4.05 -16.17
CA SER A 631 -5.63 -4.21 -16.93
C SER A 631 -5.45 -4.06 -18.45
N ALA A 632 -4.38 -3.37 -18.89
CA ALA A 632 -3.99 -3.23 -20.29
C ALA A 632 -3.08 -4.38 -20.79
N ASN A 633 -2.67 -5.31 -19.92
CA ASN A 633 -1.71 -6.40 -20.18
C ASN A 633 -0.31 -5.97 -20.64
N ASN A 634 0.02 -4.68 -20.58
CA ASN A 634 1.30 -4.12 -21.04
C ASN A 634 2.41 -4.11 -19.97
N THR A 635 2.08 -4.30 -18.69
CA THR A 635 3.06 -4.27 -17.59
C THR A 635 2.82 -5.39 -16.58
N VAL A 636 3.91 -5.93 -16.04
CA VAL A 636 3.94 -7.03 -15.06
C VAL A 636 4.65 -6.55 -13.79
N THR A 637 3.96 -6.54 -12.65
CA THR A 637 4.60 -6.32 -11.35
C THR A 637 4.99 -7.66 -10.74
N PHE A 638 6.29 -7.85 -10.50
CA PHE A 638 6.83 -8.90 -9.65
C PHE A 638 6.94 -8.35 -8.23
N SER A 639 6.33 -9.04 -7.26
CA SER A 639 6.27 -8.59 -5.88
C SER A 639 6.82 -9.63 -4.91
N GLY A 640 7.53 -9.20 -3.87
CA GLY A 640 8.22 -10.09 -2.94
C GLY A 640 9.22 -9.34 -2.06
N THR A 641 10.35 -9.98 -1.73
CA THR A 641 11.34 -9.39 -0.80
C THR A 641 12.60 -8.84 -1.48
N MET A 642 12.53 -8.57 -2.79
CA MET A 642 13.62 -7.94 -3.56
C MET A 642 13.81 -6.48 -3.17
N LYS A 643 15.05 -6.01 -3.11
CA LYS A 643 15.39 -4.58 -3.00
C LYS A 643 15.70 -3.97 -4.36
N HIS A 644 16.36 -4.71 -5.25
CA HIS A 644 16.85 -4.20 -6.54
C HIS A 644 16.42 -5.05 -7.74
N VAL A 645 16.17 -4.34 -8.84
CA VAL A 645 16.37 -4.84 -10.20
C VAL A 645 17.87 -4.84 -10.52
N LEU A 646 18.34 -5.88 -11.19
CA LEU A 646 19.72 -6.06 -11.63
C LEU A 646 19.81 -5.81 -13.15
N LEU A 647 20.34 -4.65 -13.53
CA LEU A 647 20.40 -4.23 -14.93
C LEU A 647 21.64 -4.77 -15.66
N ASP A 648 21.56 -4.90 -16.98
CA ASP A 648 22.69 -5.32 -17.81
C ASP A 648 23.86 -4.32 -17.77
N SER A 649 23.56 -3.04 -17.57
CA SER A 649 24.53 -1.96 -17.30
C SER A 649 25.38 -2.16 -16.03
N GLY A 650 24.93 -3.01 -15.09
CA GLY A 650 25.59 -3.24 -13.80
C GLY A 650 25.18 -2.28 -12.69
N ALA A 651 24.33 -1.28 -12.98
CA ALA A 651 23.66 -0.49 -11.95
C ALA A 651 22.46 -1.27 -11.37
N GLY A 652 22.25 -1.15 -10.05
CA GLY A 652 21.03 -1.63 -9.39
C GLY A 652 19.96 -0.52 -9.35
N GLN A 653 18.71 -0.87 -9.59
CA GLN A 653 17.57 0.06 -9.51
C GLN A 653 16.61 -0.37 -8.40
N ALA A 654 16.25 0.54 -7.50
CA ALA A 654 15.50 0.23 -6.27
C ALA A 654 14.04 -0.16 -6.55
N ALA A 655 13.75 -1.46 -6.44
CA ALA A 655 12.44 -2.11 -6.60
C ALA A 655 11.61 -2.12 -5.30
N VAL A 656 12.26 -2.16 -4.13
CA VAL A 656 11.62 -1.97 -2.81
C VAL A 656 10.43 -2.92 -2.53
N GLY A 657 10.53 -4.17 -2.99
CA GLY A 657 9.48 -5.19 -2.92
C GLY A 657 8.55 -5.27 -4.13
N ASN A 658 8.67 -4.37 -5.12
CA ASN A 658 7.82 -4.30 -6.31
C ASN A 658 8.60 -3.87 -7.58
N ALA A 659 9.05 -4.82 -8.39
CA ALA A 659 9.69 -4.55 -9.68
C ALA A 659 8.65 -4.59 -10.82
N ILE A 660 8.64 -3.60 -11.73
CA ILE A 660 7.75 -3.61 -12.92
C ILE A 660 8.56 -3.85 -14.20
N TRP A 661 8.13 -4.86 -14.96
CA TRP A 661 8.57 -5.11 -16.33
C TRP A 661 7.53 -4.58 -17.32
N ASP A 662 7.96 -3.83 -18.34
CA ASP A 662 7.12 -3.46 -19.48
C ASP A 662 7.21 -4.54 -20.57
N VAL A 663 6.05 -5.05 -20.99
CA VAL A 663 5.91 -6.19 -21.90
C VAL A 663 6.14 -5.79 -23.35
N ASP A 664 5.92 -4.51 -23.68
CA ASP A 664 6.01 -3.97 -25.03
C ASP A 664 7.43 -3.45 -25.32
N THR A 665 8.03 -2.67 -24.40
CA THR A 665 9.43 -2.23 -24.55
C THR A 665 10.44 -3.32 -24.23
N ASN A 666 10.11 -4.24 -23.31
CA ASN A 666 11.01 -5.25 -22.74
C ASN A 666 12.12 -4.64 -21.87
N GLU A 667 11.74 -3.69 -21.01
CA GLU A 667 12.63 -2.99 -20.07
C GLU A 667 12.01 -2.96 -18.65
N TRP A 668 12.85 -2.82 -17.63
CA TRP A 668 12.39 -2.54 -16.26
C TRP A 668 11.97 -1.07 -16.11
N THR A 669 10.81 -0.81 -15.50
CA THR A 669 10.24 0.53 -15.36
C THR A 669 10.02 0.94 -13.89
N ASN A 670 10.15 2.25 -13.62
CA ASN A 670 9.85 2.81 -12.31
C ASN A 670 8.35 3.07 -12.14
N ARG A 671 7.81 2.77 -10.96
CA ARG A 671 6.50 3.31 -10.54
C ARG A 671 6.61 4.84 -10.38
N ARG A 672 5.56 5.55 -10.79
CA ARG A 672 5.42 7.00 -10.53
C ARG A 672 5.19 7.30 -9.05
N SER A 673 4.58 6.37 -8.32
CA SER A 673 4.39 6.38 -6.88
C SER A 673 5.39 5.47 -6.15
N LEU A 674 5.65 5.74 -4.88
CA LEU A 674 6.37 4.83 -3.99
C LEU A 674 5.37 3.82 -3.38
N VAL A 675 5.68 2.53 -3.42
CA VAL A 675 5.01 1.49 -2.61
C VAL A 675 6.09 0.54 -2.08
N VAL A 676 6.29 0.54 -0.76
CA VAL A 676 7.33 -0.20 -0.03
C VAL A 676 6.74 -1.48 0.56
N GLY A 677 7.36 -2.63 0.29
CA GLY A 677 6.95 -3.94 0.79
C GLY A 677 6.07 -4.73 -0.18
N SER A 678 5.83 -6.01 0.11
CA SER A 678 5.21 -6.92 -0.88
C SER A 678 3.69 -6.77 -0.99
N LEU A 679 3.22 -6.76 -2.24
CA LEU A 679 1.84 -6.80 -2.65
C LEU A 679 1.41 -8.25 -2.92
N VAL A 680 0.19 -8.57 -2.50
CA VAL A 680 -0.55 -9.79 -2.89
C VAL A 680 -1.40 -9.49 -4.12
N SER A 681 -2.09 -8.34 -4.14
CA SER A 681 -2.93 -7.94 -5.26
C SER A 681 -3.11 -6.43 -5.37
N THR A 682 -3.61 -6.01 -6.54
CA THR A 682 -4.09 -4.66 -6.82
C THR A 682 -5.31 -4.77 -7.73
N TYR A 683 -6.47 -4.32 -7.26
CA TYR A 683 -7.72 -4.32 -8.04
C TYR A 683 -8.18 -2.90 -8.30
N GLN A 684 -8.53 -2.57 -9.54
CA GLN A 684 -9.35 -1.39 -9.82
C GLN A 684 -10.78 -1.69 -9.38
N ILE A 685 -11.39 -0.82 -8.56
CA ILE A 685 -12.76 -0.99 -8.07
C ILE A 685 -13.76 -0.04 -8.74
N ASP A 686 -13.26 1.04 -9.34
CA ASP A 686 -13.98 1.90 -10.27
C ASP A 686 -12.99 2.42 -11.35
N THR A 687 -13.35 3.46 -12.11
CA THR A 687 -12.50 4.04 -13.17
C THR A 687 -11.20 4.69 -12.69
N LYS A 688 -11.04 4.90 -11.38
CA LYS A 688 -9.95 5.69 -10.79
C LYS A 688 -9.43 5.14 -9.45
N THR A 689 -10.29 4.57 -8.62
CA THR A 689 -9.92 4.01 -7.31
C THR A 689 -9.35 2.59 -7.45
N SER A 690 -8.17 2.35 -6.86
CA SER A 690 -7.59 1.01 -6.68
C SER A 690 -7.60 0.57 -5.22
N VAL A 691 -7.69 -0.74 -4.98
CA VAL A 691 -7.42 -1.37 -3.67
C VAL A 691 -6.17 -2.22 -3.79
N LEU A 692 -5.16 -1.92 -2.98
CA LEU A 692 -3.91 -2.64 -2.85
C LEU A 692 -3.94 -3.48 -1.57
N THR A 693 -3.41 -4.71 -1.62
CA THR A 693 -3.34 -5.61 -0.46
C THR A 693 -1.96 -6.27 -0.36
N GLY A 694 -1.50 -6.53 0.86
CA GLY A 694 -0.22 -7.19 1.14
C GLY A 694 0.52 -6.59 2.32
N ARG A 695 1.79 -6.93 2.50
CA ARG A 695 2.65 -6.44 3.59
C ARG A 695 3.36 -5.13 3.17
N MET A 696 2.54 -4.13 2.88
CA MET A 696 2.96 -2.76 2.60
C MET A 696 3.29 -2.01 3.89
N ILE A 697 4.44 -1.33 3.90
CA ILE A 697 4.99 -0.65 5.08
C ILE A 697 5.15 0.87 4.91
N GLY A 698 4.94 1.38 3.69
CA GLY A 698 4.94 2.80 3.36
C GLY A 698 4.54 3.01 1.89
N ALA A 699 3.83 4.10 1.57
CA ALA A 699 3.42 4.41 0.21
C ALA A 699 3.17 5.92 0.04
N GLN A 700 3.58 6.49 -1.09
CA GLN A 700 3.43 7.93 -1.38
C GLN A 700 3.13 8.18 -2.86
N THR A 701 2.34 9.20 -3.15
CA THR A 701 1.83 9.61 -4.46
C THR A 701 2.92 9.76 -5.52
N TYR A 702 4.06 10.36 -5.14
CA TYR A 702 5.20 10.55 -6.02
C TYR A 702 6.44 9.82 -5.48
N ARG A 703 7.09 9.02 -6.33
CA ARG A 703 8.43 8.45 -6.09
C ARG A 703 9.47 9.54 -6.35
N ALA A 704 10.27 9.88 -5.35
CA ALA A 704 11.18 11.02 -5.36
C ALA A 704 12.34 10.79 -4.37
N ASP A 705 13.58 10.79 -4.83
CA ASP A 705 14.74 10.47 -4.00
C ASP A 705 15.32 11.75 -3.38
N GLY A 706 14.70 12.23 -2.30
CA GLY A 706 15.18 13.38 -1.51
C GLY A 706 14.97 14.77 -2.13
N ALA A 707 14.43 14.87 -3.35
CA ALA A 707 14.04 16.16 -3.95
C ALA A 707 12.78 16.08 -4.82
N ALA A 708 11.91 17.08 -4.70
CA ALA A 708 10.77 17.34 -5.59
C ALA A 708 10.48 18.85 -5.69
N THR A 709 9.78 19.30 -6.73
CA THR A 709 9.24 20.67 -6.83
C THR A 709 7.72 20.67 -6.96
N LEU A 710 7.11 21.81 -6.62
CA LEU A 710 5.69 22.13 -6.84
C LEU A 710 5.63 23.46 -7.59
N ASP A 711 5.01 23.48 -8.77
CA ASP A 711 4.92 24.70 -9.59
C ASP A 711 3.75 25.62 -9.20
N THR A 712 3.56 26.71 -9.96
CA THR A 712 2.47 27.67 -9.75
C THR A 712 1.08 27.14 -10.13
N GLN A 713 0.99 25.95 -10.72
CA GLN A 713 -0.25 25.24 -11.06
C GLN A 713 -0.55 24.09 -10.08
N ASN A 714 0.23 23.97 -9.00
CA ASN A 714 0.20 22.87 -8.03
C ASN A 714 0.55 21.49 -8.62
N ILE A 715 1.34 21.44 -9.69
CA ILE A 715 1.86 20.21 -10.28
C ILE A 715 3.17 19.83 -9.59
N TRP A 716 3.20 18.63 -9.01
CA TRP A 716 4.40 18.05 -8.41
C TRP A 716 5.32 17.46 -9.48
N SER A 717 6.60 17.85 -9.47
CA SER A 717 7.67 17.29 -10.29
C SER A 717 8.72 16.61 -9.40
N PRO A 718 8.71 15.27 -9.27
CA PRO A 718 9.69 14.54 -8.48
C PRO A 718 11.00 14.32 -9.24
N TYR A 719 12.11 14.20 -8.51
CA TYR A 719 13.43 13.88 -9.06
C TYR A 719 13.97 12.56 -8.49
N LEU A 720 14.64 11.77 -9.32
CA LEU A 720 15.26 10.50 -8.93
C LEU A 720 16.79 10.62 -8.90
N PHE A 721 17.40 10.00 -7.91
CA PHE A 721 18.84 10.06 -7.61
C PHE A 721 19.41 8.62 -7.61
N ASN A 722 19.07 7.88 -8.68
CA ASN A 722 19.38 6.46 -8.89
C ASN A 722 20.82 6.12 -8.47
N GLY A 723 20.95 5.26 -7.46
CA GLY A 723 22.23 4.85 -6.86
C GLY A 723 22.50 5.40 -5.46
N SER A 724 21.71 6.36 -4.96
CA SER A 724 21.85 6.90 -3.60
C SER A 724 20.70 6.54 -2.66
N GLU A 725 20.51 5.24 -2.37
CA GLU A 725 19.47 4.71 -1.44
C GLU A 725 19.42 5.43 -0.06
N TYR A 726 20.54 6.00 0.39
CA TYR A 726 20.68 6.68 1.69
C TYR A 726 21.20 8.14 1.53
N GLY A 727 20.91 8.73 0.37
CA GLY A 727 21.22 10.13 0.07
C GLY A 727 20.41 11.10 0.95
N VAL A 728 21.07 12.16 1.40
CA VAL A 728 20.42 13.25 2.14
C VAL A 728 20.65 14.53 1.37
N ILE A 729 19.58 15.17 0.88
CA ILE A 729 19.68 16.51 0.29
C ILE A 729 19.48 17.51 1.42
N ASN A 730 20.57 18.13 1.88
CA ASN A 730 20.54 19.05 3.01
C ASN A 730 19.95 20.41 2.59
N THR A 731 20.25 20.87 1.37
CA THR A 731 19.98 22.26 0.95
C THR A 731 19.84 22.43 -0.56
N GLY A 732 19.20 23.52 -0.99
CA GLY A 732 19.11 23.91 -2.39
C GLY A 732 18.48 25.28 -2.62
N LEU A 733 18.53 25.72 -3.87
CA LEU A 733 18.01 27.01 -4.34
C LEU A 733 17.63 26.95 -5.82
N PHE A 734 16.83 27.92 -6.25
CA PHE A 734 16.63 28.22 -7.67
C PHE A 734 17.67 29.25 -8.13
N TRP A 735 18.16 29.10 -9.36
CA TRP A 735 18.96 30.09 -10.07
C TRP A 735 18.34 30.33 -11.44
N HIS A 736 18.19 31.60 -11.80
CA HIS A 736 17.69 32.02 -13.12
C HIS A 736 18.85 32.18 -14.09
N ASP A 737 19.07 31.18 -14.92
CA ASP A 737 20.03 31.24 -16.02
C ASP A 737 19.45 32.13 -17.13
N THR A 738 20.03 33.32 -17.29
CA THR A 738 19.67 34.29 -18.34
C THR A 738 20.57 34.19 -19.58
N SER A 739 21.43 33.17 -19.69
CA SER A 739 22.31 33.01 -20.83
C SER A 739 21.54 32.75 -22.13
N MET A 740 22.06 33.27 -23.25
CA MET A 740 21.41 33.23 -24.57
C MET A 740 20.02 33.87 -24.65
N GLY A 741 19.59 34.66 -23.64
CA GLY A 741 18.36 35.45 -23.69
C GLY A 741 17.07 34.67 -23.44
N GLN A 742 17.16 33.43 -22.95
CA GLN A 742 16.04 32.75 -22.29
C GLN A 742 16.24 32.89 -20.78
N ASN A 743 15.17 33.10 -20.02
CA ASN A 743 15.20 33.04 -18.56
C ASN A 743 14.80 31.62 -18.12
N LYS A 744 15.77 30.77 -17.80
CA LYS A 744 15.54 29.38 -17.38
C LYS A 744 15.77 29.20 -15.89
N THR A 745 14.73 28.78 -15.17
CA THR A 745 14.86 28.34 -13.77
C THR A 745 15.64 27.02 -13.71
N VAL A 746 16.80 27.05 -13.06
CA VAL A 746 17.71 25.93 -12.79
C VAL A 746 17.66 25.63 -11.30
N ILE A 747 17.63 24.35 -10.92
CA ILE A 747 17.68 23.94 -9.52
C ILE A 747 19.11 23.58 -9.15
N VAL A 748 19.63 24.09 -8.03
CA VAL A 748 20.93 23.68 -7.46
C VAL A 748 20.69 23.00 -6.12
N VAL A 749 21.28 21.82 -5.90
CA VAL A 749 21.14 21.04 -4.65
C VAL A 749 22.50 20.63 -4.08
N GLY A 750 22.60 20.71 -2.76
CA GLY A 750 23.77 20.32 -1.96
C GLY A 750 23.37 19.36 -0.84
N GLY A 751 24.22 18.38 -0.54
CA GLY A 751 23.91 17.38 0.48
C GLY A 751 25.02 16.37 0.71
N ARG A 752 24.58 15.16 1.07
CA ARG A 752 25.39 13.93 1.16
C ARG A 752 24.77 12.87 0.25
N PHE A 753 25.11 12.88 -1.03
CA PHE A 753 24.49 12.06 -2.08
C PHE A 753 25.47 11.77 -3.24
N GLN A 754 25.16 10.75 -4.05
CA GLN A 754 25.91 10.42 -5.26
C GLN A 754 24.98 10.03 -6.42
N ILE A 755 25.10 10.72 -7.56
CA ILE A 755 24.34 10.43 -8.79
C ILE A 755 25.34 9.95 -9.86
N GLY A 756 25.58 8.64 -9.90
CA GLY A 756 26.64 8.06 -10.74
C GLY A 756 28.03 8.61 -10.39
N ASN A 757 28.53 9.55 -11.19
CA ASN A 757 29.82 10.23 -10.98
C ASN A 757 29.71 11.61 -10.30
N ILE A 758 28.50 12.10 -10.02
CA ILE A 758 28.26 13.39 -9.36
C ILE A 758 28.24 13.18 -7.85
N SER A 759 29.04 13.94 -7.09
CA SER A 759 29.13 13.84 -5.63
C SER A 759 28.70 15.14 -4.95
N ASN A 760 27.70 15.06 -4.07
CA ASN A 760 27.33 16.05 -3.03
C ASN A 760 26.91 17.46 -3.46
N LEU A 761 27.13 17.88 -4.72
CA LEU A 761 26.70 19.16 -5.28
C LEU A 761 26.33 19.02 -6.77
N ALA A 762 25.09 19.36 -7.12
CA ALA A 762 24.54 19.17 -8.47
C ALA A 762 23.61 20.31 -8.88
N MET A 763 23.47 20.53 -10.19
CA MET A 763 22.41 21.35 -10.78
C MET A 763 21.52 20.52 -11.72
N TYR A 764 20.22 20.76 -11.72
CA TYR A 764 19.28 20.19 -12.69
C TYR A 764 18.99 21.23 -13.78
N LYS A 765 19.44 20.93 -15.01
CA LYS A 765 19.34 21.83 -16.16
C LYS A 765 19.07 21.02 -17.42
N ASP A 766 18.22 21.56 -18.31
CA ASP A 766 17.89 20.98 -19.62
C ASP A 766 17.46 19.49 -19.59
N GLY A 767 16.84 19.06 -18.48
CA GLY A 767 16.30 17.71 -18.30
C GLY A 767 17.20 16.73 -17.53
N SER A 768 18.40 17.12 -17.11
CA SER A 768 19.33 16.21 -16.42
C SER A 768 20.16 16.84 -15.31
N TRP A 769 20.60 16.00 -14.38
CA TRP A 769 21.56 16.36 -13.33
C TRP A 769 22.98 16.51 -13.89
N HIS A 770 23.63 17.62 -13.54
CA HIS A 770 25.01 17.95 -13.87
C HIS A 770 25.78 18.24 -12.57
N GLY A 771 27.00 17.71 -12.41
CA GLY A 771 27.79 17.86 -11.19
C GLY A 771 28.62 19.15 -11.16
N ILE A 772 28.60 19.87 -10.04
CA ILE A 772 29.40 21.10 -9.86
C ILE A 772 30.73 20.73 -9.17
N GLY A 773 31.61 20.08 -9.93
CA GLY A 773 32.84 19.47 -9.40
C GLY A 773 32.60 18.12 -8.72
N ASN A 774 33.49 17.78 -7.79
CA ASN A 774 33.45 16.54 -7.02
C ASN A 774 33.86 16.85 -5.57
N LEU A 775 32.87 17.07 -4.71
CA LEU A 775 33.06 17.36 -3.29
C LEU A 775 32.89 16.08 -2.47
N GLN A 776 33.68 15.93 -1.42
CA GLN A 776 33.77 14.76 -0.55
C GLN A 776 33.55 15.18 0.90
N GLY A 777 32.54 14.60 1.55
CA GLY A 777 31.98 15.08 2.82
C GLY A 777 30.49 15.37 2.64
N GLU A 778 30.00 16.51 3.15
CA GLU A 778 28.64 16.97 2.90
C GLU A 778 28.53 18.49 2.74
N VAL A 779 27.66 18.94 1.83
CA VAL A 779 27.23 20.34 1.69
C VAL A 779 25.98 20.54 2.56
N LYS A 780 25.91 21.63 3.33
CA LYS A 780 24.83 21.95 4.29
C LYS A 780 24.09 23.24 3.96
N ALA A 781 24.77 24.23 3.38
CA ALA A 781 24.20 25.53 3.07
C ALA A 781 24.60 25.95 1.66
N LEU A 782 23.61 26.41 0.89
CA LEU A 782 23.81 27.11 -0.38
C LEU A 782 23.17 28.50 -0.30
N ALA A 783 23.83 29.48 -0.92
CA ALA A 783 23.25 30.79 -1.18
C ALA A 783 23.72 31.30 -2.55
N VAL A 784 22.91 32.11 -3.22
CA VAL A 784 23.27 32.71 -4.52
C VAL A 784 23.15 34.23 -4.46
N LEU A 785 24.15 34.93 -5.00
CA LEU A 785 24.16 36.38 -5.14
C LEU A 785 24.92 36.73 -6.42
N ASN A 786 24.33 37.54 -7.30
CA ASN A 786 24.99 38.02 -8.54
C ASN A 786 25.65 36.89 -9.37
N ASN A 787 24.91 35.79 -9.59
CA ASN A 787 25.36 34.53 -10.23
C ASN A 787 26.47 33.74 -9.50
N GLN A 788 26.99 34.22 -8.37
CA GLN A 788 27.95 33.49 -7.54
C GLN A 788 27.21 32.61 -6.52
N LEU A 789 27.46 31.30 -6.62
CA LEU A 789 27.00 30.27 -5.71
C LEU A 789 28.00 30.14 -4.55
N TYR A 790 27.55 30.47 -3.35
CA TYR A 790 28.27 30.30 -2.09
C TYR A 790 27.92 28.93 -1.52
N ILE A 791 28.94 28.10 -1.32
CA ILE A 791 28.80 26.69 -0.95
C ILE A 791 29.41 26.49 0.43
N GLY A 792 28.64 26.00 1.40
CA GLY A 792 29.09 25.74 2.77
C GLY A 792 28.70 24.35 3.25
N GLY A 793 29.57 23.72 4.03
CA GLY A 793 29.32 22.42 4.65
C GLY A 793 30.52 21.95 5.46
N GLN A 794 30.72 20.64 5.51
CA GLN A 794 31.98 20.02 5.92
C GLN A 794 32.46 19.11 4.80
N PHE A 795 33.31 19.64 3.92
CA PHE A 795 33.78 18.94 2.73
C PHE A 795 35.22 19.31 2.36
N THR A 796 35.81 18.46 1.52
CA THR A 796 37.01 18.74 0.71
C THR A 796 36.73 18.36 -0.75
N GLY A 797 37.70 18.52 -1.66
CA GLY A 797 37.62 17.90 -2.98
C GLY A 797 38.19 18.77 -4.09
N SER A 798 37.47 18.81 -5.21
CA SER A 798 37.83 19.62 -6.38
C SER A 798 36.61 20.30 -6.98
N LEU A 799 36.67 21.62 -7.11
CA LEU A 799 35.68 22.45 -7.80
C LEU A 799 36.38 23.06 -9.02
N LEU A 800 36.19 22.43 -10.18
CA LEU A 800 36.99 22.64 -11.39
C LEU A 800 38.50 22.52 -11.09
N THR A 801 39.26 23.62 -11.14
CA THR A 801 40.69 23.67 -10.84
C THR A 801 41.00 23.95 -9.37
N SER A 802 40.06 24.54 -8.63
CA SER A 802 40.21 24.85 -7.21
C SER A 802 40.04 23.62 -6.32
N LYS A 803 40.59 23.68 -5.10
CA LYS A 803 40.46 22.63 -4.07
C LYS A 803 39.92 23.23 -2.77
N PRO A 804 38.61 23.51 -2.70
CA PRO A 804 38.01 24.13 -1.52
C PRO A 804 37.90 23.16 -0.34
N GLU A 805 37.91 23.74 0.85
CA GLU A 805 37.70 23.06 2.14
C GLU A 805 36.62 23.82 2.90
N SER A 806 35.54 23.15 3.31
CA SER A 806 34.38 23.69 4.06
C SER A 806 33.53 24.75 3.34
N PHE A 807 34.16 25.66 2.60
CA PHE A 807 33.57 26.80 1.92
C PHE A 807 34.13 26.91 0.49
N ALA A 808 33.28 27.25 -0.48
CA ALA A 808 33.67 27.50 -1.86
C ALA A 808 32.77 28.57 -2.51
N ILE A 809 33.27 29.20 -3.58
CA ILE A 809 32.48 30.07 -4.45
C ILE A 809 32.61 29.60 -5.91
N TYR A 810 31.49 29.44 -6.59
CA TYR A 810 31.39 29.05 -7.99
C TYR A 810 30.56 30.07 -8.77
N ASP A 811 31.04 30.56 -9.90
CA ASP A 811 30.25 31.43 -10.77
C ASP A 811 29.42 30.59 -11.75
N LEU A 812 28.10 30.65 -11.59
CA LEU A 812 27.12 29.87 -12.34
C LEU A 812 27.04 30.32 -13.81
N ALA A 813 27.33 31.60 -14.09
CA ALA A 813 27.23 32.17 -15.44
C ALA A 813 28.53 32.00 -16.22
N GLU A 814 29.69 32.15 -15.57
CA GLU A 814 31.00 31.89 -16.21
C GLU A 814 31.40 30.41 -16.24
N ASN A 815 30.78 29.54 -15.43
CA ASN A 815 31.25 28.19 -15.15
C ASN A 815 32.71 28.21 -14.66
N SER A 816 32.99 29.03 -13.65
CA SER A 816 34.33 29.28 -13.12
C SER A 816 34.38 29.08 -11.59
N SER A 817 35.53 28.62 -11.08
CA SER A 817 35.76 28.48 -9.63
C SER A 817 36.54 29.67 -9.09
N ILE A 818 36.04 30.29 -8.02
CA ILE A 818 36.71 31.41 -7.37
C ILE A 818 37.48 30.88 -6.14
N ASP A 819 38.81 30.97 -6.20
CA ASP A 819 39.68 30.55 -5.08
C ASP A 819 39.42 31.41 -3.84
N VAL A 820 39.06 30.75 -2.74
CA VAL A 820 38.83 31.33 -1.41
C VAL A 820 39.45 30.43 -0.33
N VAL A 821 39.82 31.03 0.81
CA VAL A 821 40.30 30.29 1.97
C VAL A 821 39.10 29.70 2.73
N GLY A 822 39.18 28.41 3.04
CA GLY A 822 38.19 27.67 3.83
C GLY A 822 38.19 28.00 5.32
N VAL A 823 37.17 27.51 6.04
CA VAL A 823 37.09 27.61 7.51
C VAL A 823 37.54 26.30 8.15
N HIS A 824 38.24 26.38 9.28
CA HIS A 824 38.89 25.25 9.93
C HIS A 824 38.49 25.08 11.40
N ASP A 825 38.47 23.83 11.86
CA ASP A 825 38.29 23.48 13.27
C ASP A 825 39.58 23.69 14.09
N THR A 826 39.52 23.44 15.40
CA THR A 826 40.68 23.62 16.30
C THR A 826 41.86 22.68 15.95
N ASN A 827 41.59 21.57 15.27
CA ASN A 827 42.58 20.60 14.78
C ASN A 827 43.08 20.92 13.36
N HIS A 828 42.73 22.10 12.82
CA HIS A 828 43.06 22.54 11.46
C HIS A 828 42.52 21.59 10.37
N GLN A 829 41.42 20.88 10.66
CA GLN A 829 40.63 20.11 9.71
C GLN A 829 39.50 20.98 9.14
N PRO A 830 38.88 20.61 8.01
CA PRO A 830 37.71 21.31 7.47
C PRO A 830 36.61 21.46 8.53
N GLY A 831 36.32 22.70 8.90
CA GLY A 831 35.24 23.04 9.83
C GLY A 831 33.86 22.76 9.24
N LEU A 832 32.84 22.76 10.10
CA LEU A 832 31.45 22.60 9.68
C LEU A 832 30.80 23.97 9.51
N ILE A 833 30.32 24.29 8.31
CA ILE A 833 29.36 25.38 8.08
C ILE A 833 27.96 24.77 8.05
N ASN A 834 27.04 25.28 8.87
CA ASN A 834 25.63 24.89 8.88
C ASN A 834 24.75 25.89 8.14
N VAL A 835 25.10 27.18 8.16
CA VAL A 835 24.24 28.26 7.66
C VAL A 835 25.06 29.35 6.97
N ILE A 836 24.53 29.83 5.84
CA ILE A 836 25.00 31.01 5.12
C ILE A 836 23.84 32.02 5.06
N LYS A 837 24.10 33.29 5.36
CA LYS A 837 23.16 34.41 5.22
C LYS A 837 23.84 35.58 4.51
N ILE A 838 23.27 35.99 3.38
CA ILE A 838 23.65 37.24 2.69
C ILE A 838 23.03 38.41 3.46
N GLN A 839 23.76 39.52 3.62
CA GLN A 839 23.23 40.76 4.18
C GLN A 839 22.34 41.48 3.15
N ASP A 840 21.33 42.22 3.60
CA ASP A 840 20.33 42.91 2.76
C ASP A 840 20.94 43.86 1.69
N ASP A 841 22.19 44.30 1.86
CA ASP A 841 22.93 45.16 0.93
C ASP A 841 23.79 44.40 -0.10
N GLY A 842 23.88 43.08 -0.01
CA GLY A 842 24.73 42.22 -0.84
C GLY A 842 26.24 42.39 -0.64
N GLN A 843 26.70 43.22 0.30
CA GLN A 843 28.14 43.50 0.47
C GLN A 843 28.83 42.48 1.38
N ARG A 844 28.06 41.77 2.21
CA ARG A 844 28.57 40.77 3.15
C ARG A 844 27.78 39.47 3.13
N VAL A 845 28.50 38.38 3.35
CA VAL A 845 27.95 37.05 3.62
C VAL A 845 28.39 36.62 5.01
N TYR A 846 27.44 36.41 5.91
CA TYR A 846 27.66 35.87 7.24
C TYR A 846 27.51 34.35 7.22
N ILE A 847 28.43 33.67 7.90
CA ILE A 847 28.61 32.22 7.84
C ILE A 847 28.68 31.69 9.26
N GLY A 848 27.82 30.73 9.59
CA GLY A 848 27.68 30.15 10.92
C GLY A 848 27.85 28.63 10.93
N GLY A 849 28.49 28.10 11.98
CA GLY A 849 28.67 26.66 12.16
C GLY A 849 29.54 26.31 13.37
N ASN A 850 30.43 25.34 13.21
CA ASN A 850 31.45 24.92 14.16
C ASN A 850 32.82 24.94 13.48
N PHE A 851 33.56 26.01 13.74
CA PHE A 851 34.91 26.29 13.24
C PHE A 851 35.55 27.35 14.17
N SER A 852 36.89 27.42 14.19
CA SER A 852 37.65 28.34 15.06
C SER A 852 38.51 29.36 14.31
N SER A 853 38.87 29.09 13.05
CA SER A 853 39.78 29.92 12.28
C SER A 853 39.47 29.89 10.78
N VAL A 854 40.02 30.87 10.07
CA VAL A 854 39.96 30.99 8.61
C VAL A 854 41.36 31.37 8.13
N GLY A 855 42.15 30.39 7.69
CA GLY A 855 43.58 30.59 7.48
C GLY A 855 44.28 31.04 8.77
N SER A 856 44.79 32.28 8.80
CA SER A 856 45.41 32.90 9.98
C SER A 856 44.50 33.88 10.74
N LEU A 857 43.20 33.95 10.42
CA LEU A 857 42.23 34.77 11.12
C LEU A 857 41.48 33.93 12.16
N ASP A 858 41.64 34.26 13.44
CA ASP A 858 40.81 33.70 14.52
C ASP A 858 39.35 34.11 14.32
N CYS A 859 38.46 33.16 13.99
CA CYS A 859 37.04 33.42 13.73
C CYS A 859 36.21 32.26 14.27
N GLY A 860 35.78 32.37 15.53
CA GLY A 860 35.01 31.33 16.21
C GLY A 860 33.52 31.37 15.83
N SER A 861 33.01 30.26 15.30
CA SER A 861 31.59 29.89 15.08
C SER A 861 30.74 30.79 14.15
N VAL A 862 31.06 32.08 14.02
CA VAL A 862 30.43 33.04 13.09
C VAL A 862 31.52 33.94 12.48
N CYS A 863 31.60 33.97 11.16
CA CYS A 863 32.51 34.83 10.41
C CYS A 863 31.76 35.60 9.31
N ALA A 864 32.35 36.68 8.79
CA ALA A 864 31.83 37.45 7.66
C ALA A 864 32.79 37.41 6.47
N PHE A 865 32.25 37.46 5.26
CA PHE A 865 32.99 37.54 4.01
C PHE A 865 32.49 38.75 3.20
N ASP A 866 33.37 39.71 2.91
CA ASP A 866 33.06 40.88 2.07
C ASP A 866 33.08 40.45 0.60
N THR A 867 31.92 40.57 -0.07
CA THR A 867 31.69 40.01 -1.41
C THR A 867 32.49 40.71 -2.51
N ARG A 868 32.82 41.99 -2.29
CA ARG A 868 33.48 42.89 -3.24
C ARG A 868 35.00 42.77 -3.20
N THR A 869 35.57 42.61 -2.01
CA THR A 869 37.02 42.44 -1.79
C THR A 869 37.46 40.98 -1.72
N ARG A 870 36.50 40.06 -1.51
CA ARG A 870 36.73 38.61 -1.30
C ARG A 870 37.61 38.34 -0.07
N GLN A 871 37.46 39.16 0.97
CA GLN A 871 38.20 39.04 2.23
C GLN A 871 37.28 38.63 3.38
N TRP A 872 37.83 37.81 4.27
CA TRP A 872 37.18 37.42 5.53
C TRP A 872 37.38 38.50 6.60
N ASP A 873 36.32 38.79 7.36
CA ASP A 873 36.30 39.75 8.45
C ASP A 873 35.69 39.11 9.72
N ARG A 874 36.19 39.49 10.88
CA ARG A 874 35.82 38.89 12.17
C ARG A 874 34.70 39.69 12.81
N VAL A 875 33.50 39.11 12.85
CA VAL A 875 32.28 39.75 13.40
C VAL A 875 32.46 40.23 14.84
N ALA A 876 33.03 39.38 15.72
CA ALA A 876 33.35 39.72 17.11
C ALA A 876 34.29 38.67 17.74
N GLN A 877 34.66 38.86 19.01
CA GLN A 877 35.39 37.86 19.81
C GLN A 877 34.48 37.16 20.85
N GLY A 878 34.93 35.99 21.33
CA GLY A 878 34.35 35.33 22.49
C GLY A 878 33.05 34.55 22.27
N LEU A 879 32.78 34.09 21.04
CA LEU A 879 31.75 33.11 20.73
C LEU A 879 32.40 31.84 20.17
N ASP A 880 32.09 30.71 20.80
CA ASP A 880 32.52 29.36 20.43
C ASP A 880 31.30 28.41 20.41
N GLY A 881 31.45 27.19 19.90
CA GLY A 881 30.40 26.16 19.87
C GLY A 881 29.88 25.84 18.47
N THR A 882 28.64 25.37 18.37
CA THR A 882 27.97 25.03 17.10
C THR A 882 26.75 25.91 16.88
N VAL A 883 26.85 26.82 15.90
CA VAL A 883 25.69 27.56 15.38
C VAL A 883 24.93 26.64 14.42
N TYR A 884 23.63 26.45 14.67
CA TYR A 884 22.72 25.75 13.76
C TYR A 884 21.87 26.73 12.95
N ALA A 885 21.45 27.84 13.56
CA ALA A 885 20.67 28.88 12.90
C ALA A 885 21.26 30.28 13.11
N LEU A 886 21.14 31.13 12.09
CA LEU A 886 21.64 32.50 12.08
C LEU A 886 20.60 33.41 11.42
N THR A 887 20.23 34.50 12.07
CA THR A 887 19.38 35.56 11.50
C THR A 887 20.15 36.87 11.43
N VAL A 888 20.10 37.52 10.28
CA VAL A 888 20.72 38.82 9.99
C VAL A 888 19.61 39.70 9.43
N THR A 889 19.39 40.88 10.00
CA THR A 889 18.31 41.80 9.60
C THR A 889 18.72 43.22 9.95
N GLY A 890 19.14 44.00 8.95
CA GLY A 890 19.88 45.25 9.19
C GLY A 890 21.10 45.01 10.10
N ASP A 891 21.25 45.85 11.14
CA ASP A 891 22.34 45.71 12.13
C ASP A 891 22.11 44.57 13.17
N ARG A 892 20.96 43.88 13.17
CA ARG A 892 20.66 42.82 14.14
C ARG A 892 21.19 41.47 13.65
N ILE A 893 22.17 40.92 14.37
CA ILE A 893 22.67 39.55 14.17
C ILE A 893 22.38 38.71 15.41
N LEU A 894 21.68 37.59 15.23
CA LEU A 894 21.47 36.54 16.25
C LEU A 894 22.03 35.21 15.72
N ALA A 895 22.92 34.59 16.50
CA ALA A 895 23.37 33.22 16.29
C ALA A 895 22.72 32.31 17.33
N MET A 896 22.32 31.10 16.92
CA MET A 896 21.58 30.16 17.77
C MET A 896 22.08 28.73 17.59
N GLY A 897 22.13 27.98 18.69
CA GLY A 897 22.58 26.58 18.69
C GLY A 897 23.12 26.15 20.05
N ASP A 898 24.15 25.30 20.06
CA ASP A 898 24.88 24.92 21.27
C ASP A 898 26.13 25.81 21.40
N LEU A 899 25.98 26.95 22.08
CA LEU A 899 26.94 28.05 22.04
C LEU A 899 27.64 28.27 23.38
N ASN A 900 28.80 28.90 23.33
CA ASN A 900 29.57 29.30 24.48
C ASN A 900 30.04 30.75 24.30
N ILE A 901 29.66 31.64 25.21
CA ILE A 901 30.06 33.05 25.19
C ILE A 901 31.04 33.29 26.35
N ASN A 902 32.31 33.51 26.01
CA ASN A 902 33.42 33.76 26.96
C ASN A 902 33.51 32.74 28.13
N GLY A 903 33.18 31.46 27.89
CA GLY A 903 33.17 30.39 28.89
C GLY A 903 31.81 30.12 29.54
N GLN A 904 30.74 30.82 29.16
CA GLN A 904 29.37 30.58 29.63
C GLN A 904 28.49 29.97 28.53
N ALA A 905 27.85 28.83 28.81
CA ALA A 905 26.94 28.18 27.88
C ALA A 905 25.68 29.02 27.58
N ALA A 906 25.33 29.12 26.30
CA ALA A 906 24.23 29.93 25.79
C ALA A 906 23.51 29.20 24.65
N TYR A 907 22.21 29.46 24.48
CA TYR A 907 21.46 28.96 23.32
C TYR A 907 21.24 30.02 22.23
N ILE A 908 21.33 31.31 22.61
CA ILE A 908 21.18 32.46 21.73
C ILE A 908 22.32 33.44 22.06
N ALA A 909 23.07 33.84 21.04
CA ALA A 909 24.07 34.90 21.10
C ALA A 909 23.60 36.08 20.25
N GLN A 910 23.46 37.26 20.86
CA GLN A 910 23.14 38.49 20.14
C GLN A 910 24.39 39.36 19.99
N LEU A 911 24.66 39.84 18.78
CA LEU A 911 25.65 40.88 18.56
C LEU A 911 25.08 42.22 19.03
N ASN A 912 25.79 42.90 19.93
CA ASN A 912 25.39 44.24 20.37
C ASN A 912 26.05 45.35 19.53
N SER A 913 25.54 46.58 19.66
CA SER A 913 26.02 47.76 18.93
C SER A 913 27.45 48.23 19.26
N ARG A 914 28.24 47.42 19.97
CA ARG A 914 29.67 47.61 20.22
C ARG A 914 30.55 46.53 19.58
N GLY A 915 29.98 45.63 18.77
CA GLY A 915 30.72 44.53 18.13
C GLY A 915 31.13 43.44 19.12
N VAL A 916 30.29 43.14 20.11
CA VAL A 916 30.54 42.10 21.12
C VAL A 916 29.34 41.17 21.23
N TRP A 917 29.60 39.86 21.27
CA TRP A 917 28.58 38.85 21.55
C TRP A 917 28.12 38.93 23.00
N ALA A 918 26.82 38.96 23.23
CA ALA A 918 26.22 38.96 24.56
C ALA A 918 25.12 37.89 24.67
N THR A 919 25.02 37.29 25.85
CA THR A 919 23.76 36.71 26.32
C THR A 919 22.82 37.86 26.70
N SER A 920 21.51 37.67 26.50
CA SER A 920 20.50 38.49 27.16
C SER A 920 20.60 38.32 28.68
N LEU A 921 20.54 39.42 29.43
CA LEU A 921 20.91 39.49 30.86
C LEU A 921 19.98 38.75 31.85
N ALA A 922 19.04 37.94 31.35
CA ALA A 922 18.35 36.87 32.06
C ALA A 922 18.64 35.53 31.36
N GLY A 923 19.78 34.91 31.69
CA GLY A 923 20.41 33.85 30.90
C GLY A 923 19.49 32.67 30.55
N ASN A 924 19.29 32.43 29.25
CA ASN A 924 18.46 31.37 28.66
C ASN A 924 17.03 31.23 29.26
N ALA A 925 16.46 32.31 29.83
CA ALA A 925 15.25 32.24 30.66
C ALA A 925 13.97 31.89 29.88
N GLY A 926 13.76 30.59 29.66
CA GLY A 926 12.61 30.00 28.98
C GLY A 926 13.00 29.01 27.88
N VAL A 927 14.14 29.22 27.23
CA VAL A 927 14.67 28.33 26.18
C VAL A 927 15.23 27.06 26.83
N LYS A 928 14.50 25.95 26.68
CA LYS A 928 14.87 24.63 27.21
C LYS A 928 15.33 23.75 26.06
N GLY A 929 16.65 23.71 25.81
CA GLY A 929 17.27 22.85 24.80
C GLY A 929 17.92 23.63 23.66
N ILE A 930 18.53 22.90 22.72
CA ILE A 930 19.33 23.44 21.62
C ILE A 930 18.40 23.93 20.49
N PRO A 931 18.49 25.19 20.04
CA PRO A 931 17.81 25.67 18.85
C PRO A 931 18.38 25.03 17.58
N THR A 932 17.51 24.54 16.70
CA THR A 932 17.88 23.97 15.40
C THR A 932 17.43 24.84 14.23
N ALA A 933 16.35 25.61 14.38
CA ALA A 933 15.84 26.51 13.35
C ALA A 933 15.36 27.84 13.94
N ALA A 934 15.49 28.92 13.16
CA ALA A 934 15.05 30.26 13.53
C ALA A 934 14.52 31.02 12.31
N LEU A 935 13.53 31.89 12.52
CA LEU A 935 12.89 32.72 11.52
C LEU A 935 12.62 34.12 12.10
N ASP A 936 13.06 35.16 11.42
CA ASP A 936 12.87 36.54 11.91
C ASP A 936 11.48 37.08 11.56
N ALA A 937 10.94 37.94 12.41
CA ALA A 937 9.63 38.55 12.27
C ALA A 937 9.64 40.00 12.82
N PRO A 938 8.64 40.84 12.50
CA PRO A 938 8.60 42.23 12.96
C PRO A 938 8.67 42.38 14.49
N GLY A 939 9.86 42.75 14.99
CA GLY A 939 10.14 42.99 16.41
C GLY A 939 10.50 41.76 17.24
N GLN A 940 10.48 40.55 16.69
CA GLN A 940 10.71 39.29 17.42
C GLN A 940 11.28 38.19 16.51
N THR A 941 11.86 37.13 17.05
CA THR A 941 12.40 36.01 16.27
C THR A 941 11.74 34.72 16.73
N ILE A 942 11.19 33.91 15.82
CA ILE A 942 10.66 32.58 16.13
C ILE A 942 11.82 31.61 16.21
N ILE A 943 11.82 30.76 17.24
CA ILE A 943 12.89 29.81 17.54
C ILE A 943 12.27 28.42 17.76
N ALA A 944 12.82 27.44 17.07
CA ALA A 944 12.51 26.01 17.19
C ALA A 944 13.75 25.20 17.57
N GLY A 945 13.54 24.10 18.29
CA GLY A 945 14.61 23.23 18.75
C GLY A 945 14.11 22.06 19.58
N SER A 946 15.02 21.38 20.27
CA SER A 946 14.70 20.25 21.15
C SER A 946 15.58 20.21 22.40
N ASN A 947 15.05 19.67 23.51
CA ASN A 947 15.81 19.32 24.70
C ASN A 947 16.23 17.84 24.75
N GLY A 948 16.03 17.09 23.67
CA GLY A 948 16.26 15.64 23.62
C GLY A 948 15.11 14.79 24.17
N THR A 949 14.04 15.41 24.68
CA THR A 949 12.81 14.72 25.14
C THR A 949 11.51 15.35 24.62
N SER A 950 11.56 16.58 24.09
CA SER A 950 10.44 17.28 23.46
C SER A 950 10.95 18.36 22.51
N ALA A 951 10.38 18.44 21.31
CA ALA A 951 10.53 19.62 20.47
C ALA A 951 9.81 20.84 21.08
N TYR A 952 10.32 22.04 20.82
CA TYR A 952 9.69 23.28 21.22
C TYR A 952 9.61 24.27 20.06
N LEU A 953 8.62 25.17 20.14
CA LEU A 953 8.46 26.34 19.29
C LEU A 953 8.10 27.52 20.19
N GLY A 954 8.67 28.70 19.92
CA GLY A 954 8.36 29.92 20.66
C GLY A 954 8.93 31.18 20.03
N MET A 955 8.63 32.32 20.61
CA MET A 955 9.03 33.64 20.17
C MET A 955 10.06 34.24 21.14
N TRP A 956 11.00 34.99 20.60
CA TRP A 956 12.08 35.68 21.31
C TRP A 956 12.03 37.18 21.01
N ASP A 957 11.81 38.00 22.03
CA ASP A 957 11.69 39.46 21.91
C ASP A 957 13.03 40.22 22.06
N GLY A 958 14.14 39.49 22.26
CA GLY A 958 15.45 40.04 22.60
C GLY A 958 15.80 40.04 24.09
N GLN A 959 14.83 39.76 24.97
CA GLN A 959 14.98 39.68 26.43
C GLN A 959 14.33 38.43 27.04
N SER A 960 13.21 37.96 26.49
CA SER A 960 12.38 36.88 27.02
C SER A 960 11.93 35.88 25.95
N TYR A 961 11.75 34.63 26.36
CA TYR A 961 11.22 33.56 25.51
C TYR A 961 9.77 33.22 25.90
N THR A 962 8.86 33.34 24.94
CA THR A 962 7.45 32.93 25.07
C THR A 962 7.20 31.69 24.23
N SER A 963 6.89 30.55 24.87
CA SER A 963 6.55 29.33 24.15
C SER A 963 5.19 29.45 23.45
N LEU A 964 5.10 28.95 22.21
CA LEU A 964 3.86 28.88 21.42
C LEU A 964 3.06 27.60 21.69
N GLY A 965 3.42 26.80 22.70
CA GLY A 965 2.62 25.66 23.15
C GLY A 965 2.43 24.57 22.10
N SER A 966 3.50 24.22 21.37
CA SER A 966 3.46 23.46 20.11
C SER A 966 2.86 22.05 20.15
N LYS A 967 2.68 21.41 21.30
CA LYS A 967 2.13 20.02 21.43
C LYS A 967 2.83 18.95 20.56
N LEU A 968 4.05 19.21 20.08
CA LEU A 968 4.78 18.26 19.24
C LEU A 968 5.29 17.07 20.06
N GLY A 969 5.22 15.89 19.47
CA GLY A 969 5.65 14.64 20.10
C GLY A 969 7.15 14.59 20.37
N PRO A 970 7.59 13.70 21.30
CA PRO A 970 8.93 13.73 21.91
C PRO A 970 10.09 13.50 20.95
N LEU A 971 9.82 12.92 19.76
CA LEU A 971 10.81 12.60 18.73
C LEU A 971 10.81 13.57 17.54
N SER A 972 10.09 14.70 17.63
CA SER A 972 10.02 15.66 16.52
C SER A 972 11.35 16.40 16.32
N GLU A 973 11.85 16.47 15.10
CA GLU A 973 12.97 17.31 14.67
C GLU A 973 12.47 18.43 13.75
N ILE A 974 12.71 19.69 14.10
CA ILE A 974 12.40 20.84 13.22
C ILE A 974 13.68 21.25 12.51
N SER A 975 13.67 21.20 11.17
CA SER A 975 14.81 21.57 10.30
C SER A 975 14.70 22.99 9.75
N GLN A 976 13.49 23.47 9.46
CA GLN A 976 13.26 24.84 8.97
C GLN A 976 11.92 25.41 9.48
N LEU A 977 11.86 26.73 9.52
CA LEU A 977 10.67 27.56 9.71
C LEU A 977 10.56 28.52 8.51
N LEU A 978 9.36 28.72 7.97
CA LEU A 978 9.09 29.64 6.85
C LEU A 978 7.69 30.27 7.03
N PHE A 979 7.52 31.55 6.73
CA PHE A 979 6.17 32.12 6.59
C PHE A 979 5.68 31.89 5.16
N VAL A 980 4.42 31.57 4.97
CA VAL A 980 3.82 31.40 3.64
C VAL A 980 2.48 32.16 3.55
N PRO A 981 2.24 32.92 2.48
CA PRO A 981 1.03 33.70 2.33
C PRO A 981 -0.19 32.80 2.11
N LEU A 982 -1.27 33.07 2.83
CA LEU A 982 -2.57 32.42 2.64
C LEU A 982 -3.31 33.04 1.46
N ASP A 983 -4.17 32.26 0.79
CA ASP A 983 -5.08 32.79 -0.21
C ASP A 983 -6.27 33.50 0.46
N SER A 984 -6.36 34.81 0.23
CA SER A 984 -7.44 35.68 0.69
C SER A 984 -8.82 35.37 0.08
N ALA A 985 -8.89 34.52 -0.95
CA ALA A 985 -10.14 33.99 -1.48
C ALA A 985 -10.72 32.82 -0.65
N SER A 986 -9.98 32.30 0.34
CA SER A 986 -10.49 31.24 1.23
C SER A 986 -11.41 31.78 2.33
N ASN A 987 -12.55 31.11 2.55
CA ASN A 987 -13.57 31.54 3.53
C ASN A 987 -13.02 31.72 4.95
N ASP A 988 -12.03 30.91 5.32
CA ASP A 988 -11.42 30.86 6.65
C ASP A 988 -10.09 31.64 6.74
N PHE A 989 -9.76 32.47 5.73
CA PHE A 989 -8.52 33.26 5.66
C PHE A 989 -8.20 34.05 6.94
N SER A 990 -9.22 34.54 7.67
CA SER A 990 -9.02 35.29 8.91
C SER A 990 -8.74 34.43 10.15
N LEU A 991 -8.98 33.12 10.08
CA LEU A 991 -8.85 32.19 11.23
C LEU A 991 -7.47 31.55 11.34
N HIS A 992 -6.75 31.42 10.22
CA HIS A 992 -5.50 30.65 10.13
C HIS A 992 -4.21 31.49 10.13
N GLN A 993 -4.29 32.81 10.36
CA GLN A 993 -3.13 33.70 10.23
C GLN A 993 -2.17 33.63 11.42
N PHE A 994 -0.88 33.44 11.13
CA PHE A 994 0.20 33.56 12.10
C PHE A 994 1.41 34.31 11.50
N PRO A 995 1.75 35.51 12.04
CA PRO A 995 1.10 36.23 13.13
C PRO A 995 -0.32 36.70 12.76
N ALA A 996 -1.16 36.94 13.77
CA ALA A 996 -2.50 37.49 13.52
C ALA A 996 -2.40 38.83 12.75
N HIS A 997 -3.20 38.97 11.68
CA HIS A 997 -3.26 40.14 10.80
C HIS A 997 -2.04 40.37 9.87
N SER A 998 -1.21 39.35 9.60
CA SER A 998 -0.22 39.40 8.48
C SER A 998 -0.81 38.99 7.13
N GLY A 999 -1.74 38.01 7.11
CA GLY A 999 -2.12 37.29 5.89
C GLY A 999 -1.24 36.07 5.58
N ASP A 1000 -0.24 35.78 6.42
CA ASP A 1000 0.64 34.61 6.35
C ASP A 1000 0.26 33.55 7.39
N ILE A 1001 0.77 32.32 7.21
CA ILE A 1001 0.79 31.25 8.20
C ILE A 1001 2.23 30.70 8.35
N LEU A 1002 2.56 30.09 9.49
CA LEU A 1002 3.87 29.47 9.70
C LEU A 1002 3.90 28.05 9.14
N LEU A 1003 4.75 27.80 8.14
CA LEU A 1003 5.11 26.46 7.67
C LEU A 1003 6.33 25.96 8.45
N VAL A 1004 6.21 24.75 9.00
CA VAL A 1004 7.26 24.07 9.78
C VAL A 1004 7.61 22.76 9.07
N MET A 1005 8.91 22.49 8.95
CA MET A 1005 9.45 21.36 8.19
C MET A 1005 10.43 20.54 9.04
N GLY A 1006 10.46 19.23 8.81
CA GLY A 1006 11.42 18.34 9.46
C GLY A 1006 10.94 16.89 9.46
N SER A 1007 10.96 16.26 10.63
CA SER A 1007 10.20 15.04 10.91
C SER A 1007 9.36 15.34 12.15
N LEU A 1008 8.05 15.52 11.98
CA LEU A 1008 7.17 16.08 13.01
C LEU A 1008 6.18 15.02 13.46
N ASN A 1009 6.03 14.83 14.78
CA ASN A 1009 5.00 13.98 15.36
C ASN A 1009 3.89 14.88 15.95
N ILE A 1010 2.68 14.79 15.40
CA ILE A 1010 1.56 15.70 15.70
C ILE A 1010 0.32 14.86 16.02
N GLU A 1011 -0.18 14.89 17.25
CA GLU A 1011 -1.45 14.24 17.59
C GLU A 1011 -2.65 15.04 17.03
N PRO A 1012 -3.68 14.38 16.47
CA PRO A 1012 -3.87 12.93 16.32
C PRO A 1012 -3.32 12.36 14.99
N PHE A 1013 -2.71 13.18 14.13
CA PHE A 1013 -2.33 12.85 12.76
C PHE A 1013 -1.15 11.87 12.61
N GLY A 1014 -0.29 11.75 13.63
CA GLY A 1014 0.89 10.88 13.60
C GLY A 1014 2.13 11.59 13.07
N ASN A 1015 2.91 10.93 12.22
CA ASN A 1015 4.14 11.48 11.65
C ASN A 1015 3.87 12.22 10.34
N VAL A 1016 4.44 13.42 10.19
CA VAL A 1016 4.31 14.29 9.02
C VAL A 1016 5.62 15.03 8.76
N SER A 1017 5.99 15.21 7.49
CA SER A 1017 7.27 15.84 7.12
C SER A 1017 7.21 17.37 6.99
N ALA A 1018 6.01 17.93 6.73
CA ALA A 1018 5.76 19.37 6.88
C ALA A 1018 4.31 19.66 7.29
N ALA A 1019 4.11 20.69 8.11
CA ALA A 1019 2.80 21.12 8.61
C ALA A 1019 2.73 22.64 8.78
N LEU A 1020 1.53 23.20 8.59
CA LEU A 1020 1.21 24.61 8.83
C LEU A 1020 0.72 24.79 10.28
N PHE A 1021 0.98 25.96 10.86
CA PHE A 1021 0.65 26.31 12.25
C PHE A 1021 0.09 27.73 12.36
N ASP A 1022 -1.15 27.85 12.87
CA ASP A 1022 -1.87 29.13 13.04
C ASP A 1022 -1.61 29.83 14.40
N GLY A 1023 -0.69 29.30 15.21
CA GLY A 1023 -0.44 29.73 16.59
C GLY A 1023 -1.16 28.89 17.66
N THR A 1024 -2.12 28.04 17.27
CA THR A 1024 -2.95 27.23 18.20
C THR A 1024 -3.08 25.77 17.76
N SER A 1025 -3.20 25.55 16.45
CA SER A 1025 -3.56 24.30 15.77
C SER A 1025 -2.58 23.97 14.65
N TRP A 1026 -2.48 22.68 14.32
CA TRP A 1026 -1.61 22.16 13.27
C TRP A 1026 -2.43 21.58 12.12
N TYR A 1027 -1.95 21.82 10.90
CA TYR A 1027 -2.54 21.34 9.66
C TYR A 1027 -1.44 20.62 8.88
N PRO A 1028 -1.41 19.28 8.84
CA PRO A 1028 -0.46 18.54 8.01
C PRO A 1028 -0.54 18.98 6.55
N TYR A 1029 0.62 19.14 5.89
CA TYR A 1029 0.71 19.69 4.54
C TYR A 1029 1.40 18.74 3.57
N VAL A 1030 2.50 18.11 3.99
CA VAL A 1030 3.25 17.13 3.18
C VAL A 1030 3.67 15.93 4.02
N LEU A 1031 3.51 14.75 3.45
CA LEU A 1031 4.01 13.47 3.96
C LEU A 1031 5.18 12.98 3.10
N ALA A 1032 6.15 12.33 3.72
CA ALA A 1032 7.23 11.65 3.01
C ALA A 1032 7.62 10.31 3.67
N THR A 1033 8.16 9.40 2.86
CA THR A 1033 8.54 8.04 3.29
C THR A 1033 9.93 7.70 2.74
N LYS A 1034 10.78 7.07 3.55
CA LYS A 1034 12.12 6.58 3.17
C LYS A 1034 12.06 5.25 2.41
N ILE A 1035 13.16 4.87 1.77
CA ILE A 1035 13.24 3.64 0.96
C ILE A 1035 13.03 2.35 1.77
N ASP A 1036 13.27 2.40 3.08
CA ASP A 1036 13.04 1.32 4.05
C ASP A 1036 11.62 1.30 4.63
N GLY A 1037 10.75 2.23 4.24
CA GLY A 1037 9.40 2.38 4.77
C GLY A 1037 9.29 3.21 6.05
N MET A 1038 10.40 3.76 6.56
CA MET A 1038 10.37 4.65 7.72
C MET A 1038 9.84 6.05 7.34
N PRO A 1039 9.36 6.84 8.33
CA PRO A 1039 9.00 8.23 8.12
C PRO A 1039 10.12 9.04 7.47
N GLY A 1040 9.76 9.91 6.53
CA GLY A 1040 10.68 10.83 5.87
C GLY A 1040 11.12 11.98 6.77
N SER A 1041 11.97 12.84 6.20
CA SER A 1041 12.14 14.19 6.72
C SER A 1041 12.39 15.19 5.59
N ILE A 1042 11.79 16.38 5.69
CA ILE A 1042 12.08 17.52 4.81
C ILE A 1042 13.04 18.44 5.55
N ARG A 1043 14.26 18.59 5.00
CA ARG A 1043 15.34 19.40 5.57
C ARG A 1043 15.24 20.86 5.14
N GLN A 1044 14.87 21.13 3.88
CA GLN A 1044 14.65 22.49 3.38
C GLN A 1044 13.43 22.54 2.43
N ILE A 1045 12.62 23.60 2.55
CA ILE A 1045 11.81 24.14 1.44
C ILE A 1045 12.42 25.46 0.99
N PHE A 1046 12.63 25.59 -0.32
CA PHE A 1046 13.10 26.79 -0.99
C PHE A 1046 12.06 27.26 -2.02
N HIS A 1047 12.08 28.56 -2.35
CA HIS A 1047 11.06 29.23 -3.14
C HIS A 1047 11.70 30.10 -4.23
N GLU A 1048 11.02 30.24 -5.36
CA GLU A 1048 11.51 30.98 -6.52
C GLU A 1048 11.26 32.49 -6.41
N SER A 1049 10.13 32.88 -5.84
CA SER A 1049 9.79 34.29 -5.63
C SER A 1049 10.40 34.85 -4.33
N ALA A 1050 10.65 36.16 -4.28
CA ALA A 1050 11.04 36.86 -3.05
C ALA A 1050 9.84 37.04 -2.10
N CYS A 1051 9.38 35.92 -1.53
CA CYS A 1051 8.25 35.81 -0.61
C CYS A 1051 8.72 35.63 0.85
N CYS A 1052 7.77 35.23 1.70
CA CYS A 1052 8.04 34.34 2.83
C CYS A 1052 8.82 34.93 4.01
N THR A 1053 8.89 36.26 4.06
CA THR A 1053 9.12 37.05 5.28
C THR A 1053 7.85 37.85 5.58
N VAL A 1054 7.49 38.03 6.85
CA VAL A 1054 6.34 38.87 7.24
C VAL A 1054 6.76 40.33 7.11
N ILE A 1055 6.36 40.96 6.02
CA ILE A 1055 6.72 42.36 5.70
C ILE A 1055 5.79 43.34 6.42
N ASP A 1056 4.47 43.09 6.40
CA ASP A 1056 3.46 43.99 6.98
C ASP A 1056 2.58 43.27 8.03
N ILE A 1057 2.44 43.89 9.20
CA ILE A 1057 1.40 43.52 10.19
C ILE A 1057 0.43 44.69 10.29
N ASN A 1058 -0.76 44.52 9.72
CA ASN A 1058 -1.75 45.59 9.67
C ASN A 1058 -2.38 45.84 11.05
N ARG A 1059 -1.85 46.84 11.78
CA ARG A 1059 -2.28 47.21 13.12
C ARG A 1059 -3.62 47.96 13.15
N TYR A 1060 -4.71 47.22 12.95
CA TYR A 1060 -6.04 47.74 13.25
C TYR A 1060 -6.23 47.98 14.76
N LEU A 1061 -6.88 49.08 15.13
CA LEU A 1061 -7.34 49.28 16.50
C LEU A 1061 -8.43 48.25 16.84
N PRO A 1062 -8.43 47.65 18.05
CA PRO A 1062 -9.47 46.70 18.43
C PRO A 1062 -10.88 47.29 18.26
N VAL A 1063 -11.82 46.53 17.70
CA VAL A 1063 -13.19 47.02 17.46
C VAL A 1063 -13.84 47.67 18.70
N PRO A 1064 -13.70 47.14 19.94
CA PRO A 1064 -14.19 47.82 21.15
C PRO A 1064 -13.52 49.18 21.43
N ALA A 1065 -12.25 49.34 21.06
CA ALA A 1065 -11.54 50.62 21.19
C ALA A 1065 -12.00 51.63 20.13
N VAL A 1066 -12.25 51.20 18.89
CA VAL A 1066 -12.84 52.06 17.84
C VAL A 1066 -14.25 52.50 18.25
N ILE A 1067 -15.06 51.62 18.84
CA ILE A 1067 -16.38 51.95 19.41
C ILE A 1067 -16.25 52.94 20.58
N LEU A 1068 -15.30 52.75 21.49
CA LEU A 1068 -15.06 53.71 22.58
C LEU A 1068 -14.62 55.09 22.08
N ILE A 1069 -13.76 55.14 21.06
CA ILE A 1069 -13.28 56.40 20.46
C ILE A 1069 -14.41 57.11 19.73
N SER A 1070 -15.23 56.41 18.94
CA SER A 1070 -16.37 57.02 18.23
C SER A 1070 -17.47 57.48 19.19
N ILE A 1071 -17.74 56.74 20.28
CA ILE A 1071 -18.63 57.18 21.36
C ILE A 1071 -18.07 58.43 22.05
N ALA A 1072 -16.77 58.48 22.37
CA ALA A 1072 -16.13 59.62 23.02
C ALA A 1072 -16.16 60.89 22.13
N ILE A 1073 -15.88 60.75 20.83
CA ILE A 1073 -15.97 61.85 19.85
C ILE A 1073 -17.43 62.32 19.72
N SER A 1074 -18.39 61.39 19.64
CA SER A 1074 -19.82 61.73 19.54
C SER A 1074 -20.32 62.48 20.77
N LEU A 1075 -19.97 62.03 21.97
CA LEU A 1075 -20.24 62.75 23.21
C LEU A 1075 -19.56 64.12 23.26
N GLY A 1076 -18.31 64.22 22.81
CA GLY A 1076 -17.59 65.49 22.71
C GLY A 1076 -18.29 66.51 21.80
N LEU A 1077 -18.74 66.07 20.62
CA LEU A 1077 -19.49 66.89 19.67
C LEU A 1077 -20.87 67.29 20.22
N ILE A 1078 -21.60 66.38 20.89
CA ILE A 1078 -22.87 66.68 21.54
C ILE A 1078 -22.69 67.71 22.66
N PHE A 1079 -21.68 67.55 23.53
CA PHE A 1079 -21.37 68.54 24.56
C PHE A 1079 -20.94 69.89 23.97
N ALA A 1080 -20.18 69.92 22.87
CA ALA A 1080 -19.81 71.15 22.18
C ALA A 1080 -21.03 71.88 21.56
N LEU A 1081 -21.96 71.14 20.97
CA LEU A 1081 -23.23 71.67 20.44
C LEU A 1081 -24.15 72.20 21.55
N ILE A 1082 -24.24 71.49 22.68
CA ILE A 1082 -24.99 71.95 23.86
C ILE A 1082 -24.34 73.21 24.45
N ALA A 1083 -23.01 73.26 24.57
CA ALA A 1083 -22.28 74.42 25.07
C ALA A 1083 -22.43 75.65 24.18
N THR A 1084 -22.35 75.49 22.85
CA THR A 1084 -22.62 76.59 21.90
C THR A 1084 -24.09 77.00 21.91
N GLY A 1085 -25.04 76.06 22.06
CA GLY A 1085 -26.45 76.37 22.28
C GLY A 1085 -26.70 77.24 23.52
N PHE A 1086 -26.12 76.87 24.67
CA PHE A 1086 -26.17 77.69 25.88
C PHE A 1086 -25.48 79.04 25.72
N LEU A 1087 -24.35 79.11 25.00
CA LEU A 1087 -23.65 80.37 24.70
C LEU A 1087 -24.51 81.31 23.84
N ILE A 1088 -25.17 80.78 22.80
CA ILE A 1088 -26.10 81.52 21.93
C ILE A 1088 -27.31 82.02 22.73
N ILE A 1089 -27.88 81.19 23.61
CA ILE A 1089 -28.99 81.59 24.50
C ILE A 1089 -28.55 82.67 25.48
N TYR A 1090 -27.35 82.55 26.08
CA TYR A 1090 -26.78 83.56 26.98
C TYR A 1090 -26.54 84.90 26.29
N ILE A 1091 -26.07 84.88 25.03
CA ILE A 1091 -25.88 86.09 24.21
C ILE A 1091 -27.24 86.70 23.83
N ARG A 1092 -28.20 85.90 23.34
CA ARG A 1092 -29.57 86.38 23.03
C ARG A 1092 -30.25 87.04 24.22
N ARG A 1093 -30.15 86.43 25.41
CA ARG A 1093 -30.75 86.93 26.66
C ARG A 1093 -30.15 88.26 27.16
N ARG A 1094 -29.10 88.76 26.50
CA ARG A 1094 -28.49 90.08 26.77
C ARG A 1094 -28.97 91.20 25.83
N TYR A 1095 -29.72 90.88 24.78
CA TYR A 1095 -30.10 91.82 23.71
C TYR A 1095 -31.51 91.58 23.12
N THR A 1096 -32.56 91.75 23.94
CA THR A 1096 -33.90 92.13 23.45
C THR A 1096 -34.72 92.74 24.58
N GLN A 1097 -35.59 93.71 24.26
CA GLN A 1097 -36.48 94.40 25.21
C GLN A 1097 -37.93 94.40 24.67
N GLU A 1098 -38.88 94.80 25.51
CA GLU A 1098 -40.35 94.62 25.42
C GLU A 1098 -41.03 95.06 24.11
N ASP A 1099 -42.02 94.27 23.67
CA ASP A 1099 -43.00 94.59 22.62
C ASP A 1099 -44.40 94.86 23.22
N VAL A 1100 -45.17 95.78 22.61
CA VAL A 1100 -46.56 96.16 22.98
C VAL A 1100 -47.36 96.42 21.68
N PRO A 1101 -48.68 96.09 21.58
CA PRO A 1101 -49.24 95.51 20.33
C PRO A 1101 -50.28 96.35 19.53
N GLU A 1102 -50.93 95.68 18.55
CA GLU A 1102 -52.14 96.03 17.74
C GLU A 1102 -51.94 96.90 16.46
N ALA A 1103 -52.74 96.79 15.38
CA ALA A 1103 -53.98 96.03 15.09
C ALA A 1103 -54.09 95.52 13.61
N MET A 1104 -55.16 94.78 13.25
CA MET A 1104 -55.39 94.13 11.94
C MET A 1104 -56.34 94.89 10.95
N PRO A 1105 -56.20 94.64 9.63
CA PRO A 1105 -57.31 94.65 8.66
C PRO A 1105 -57.55 93.27 7.96
N PRO A 1106 -58.69 93.02 7.24
CA PRO A 1106 -59.23 91.66 7.06
C PRO A 1106 -59.57 91.17 5.62
N TRP A 1107 -59.63 89.82 5.45
CA TRP A 1107 -60.47 89.00 4.50
C TRP A 1107 -60.33 89.27 2.96
N VAL A 1108 -60.45 88.34 1.99
CA VAL A 1108 -61.32 87.14 1.75
C VAL A 1108 -60.51 86.02 0.96
N PRO A 1109 -61.03 85.00 0.22
CA PRO A 1109 -60.54 83.61 0.46
C PRO A 1109 -60.10 82.77 -0.76
N ASN A 1110 -59.42 81.64 -0.50
CA ASN A 1110 -59.45 80.34 -1.22
C ASN A 1110 -58.25 79.49 -0.74
N ARG A 1111 -58.32 78.17 -0.48
CA ARG A 1111 -59.45 77.20 -0.49
C ARG A 1111 -59.43 76.37 0.81
N GLU A 1112 -60.47 75.57 0.99
CA GLU A 1112 -60.67 74.69 2.15
C GLU A 1112 -59.55 73.66 2.32
N ALA A 1113 -59.27 73.32 3.58
CA ALA A 1113 -58.40 72.22 3.95
C ALA A 1113 -59.20 71.14 4.71
N SER A 1114 -59.01 69.89 4.31
CA SER A 1114 -59.16 68.71 5.17
C SER A 1114 -57.75 68.17 5.39
N SER A 1115 -57.13 68.35 6.55
CA SER A 1115 -57.21 67.41 7.68
C SER A 1115 -56.73 66.00 7.28
N LEU A 1116 -55.68 65.44 7.90
CA LEU A 1116 -55.60 65.26 9.36
C LEU A 1116 -54.23 65.63 9.97
N ILE A 1117 -54.29 66.18 11.19
CA ILE A 1117 -53.41 65.94 12.35
C ILE A 1117 -51.92 65.67 12.01
N ALA A 1118 -51.04 66.66 11.97
CA ALA A 1118 -50.57 67.48 13.12
C ALA A 1118 -49.68 66.74 14.15
N MET A 1119 -48.70 65.99 13.65
CA MET A 1119 -47.40 65.67 14.28
C MET A 1119 -46.42 65.43 13.10
N LEU A 1120 -45.15 65.83 13.11
CA LEU A 1120 -44.31 66.41 14.16
C LEU A 1120 -43.29 67.36 13.50
N ASP A 1121 -43.40 68.69 13.70
CA ASP A 1121 -42.63 69.69 12.95
C ASP A 1121 -41.70 70.53 13.84
N ALA A 1122 -40.37 70.36 13.64
CA ALA A 1122 -39.26 71.28 13.96
C ALA A 1122 -37.92 70.55 13.73
N ALA A 1123 -36.87 71.11 13.10
CA ALA A 1123 -36.74 72.32 12.29
C ALA A 1123 -35.45 72.22 11.42
N GLN A 1124 -35.26 73.12 10.44
CA GLN A 1124 -34.19 73.07 9.42
C GLN A 1124 -33.52 74.46 9.18
N VAL A 1125 -32.38 74.50 8.46
CA VAL A 1125 -31.64 75.72 7.93
C VAL A 1125 -30.79 76.48 8.98
N GLY A 1126 -29.60 77.09 8.74
CA GLY A 1126 -28.64 77.30 7.60
C GLY A 1126 -27.63 78.46 7.95
N ALA A 1127 -26.62 78.94 7.18
CA ALA A 1127 -25.85 78.52 5.98
C ALA A 1127 -24.69 79.53 5.65
N LEU A 1128 -23.82 79.24 4.64
CA LEU A 1128 -22.98 80.14 3.77
C LEU A 1128 -21.58 80.76 4.16
N GLY A 1129 -20.59 80.62 3.24
CA GLY A 1129 -19.46 81.56 2.91
C GLY A 1129 -17.99 81.11 3.17
N VAL A 1130 -16.87 81.64 2.61
CA VAL A 1130 -16.53 82.56 1.46
C VAL A 1130 -15.00 82.36 1.04
N ALA A 1131 -14.42 83.12 0.08
CA ALA A 1131 -13.18 82.92 -0.75
C ALA A 1131 -11.90 83.79 -0.47
N ASP A 1132 -10.79 83.59 -1.25
CA ASP A 1132 -9.83 84.62 -1.82
C ASP A 1132 -8.89 84.10 -2.99
N GLU A 1133 -8.08 84.94 -3.69
CA GLU A 1133 -7.34 84.70 -5.00
C GLU A 1133 -5.77 84.39 -4.95
N MET A 1134 -4.83 84.40 -5.96
CA MET A 1134 -4.72 84.77 -7.43
C MET A 1134 -3.39 84.28 -8.16
N LYS A 1135 -3.25 84.50 -9.51
CA LYS A 1135 -2.03 84.84 -10.38
C LYS A 1135 -1.18 83.87 -11.29
N GLU A 1136 -1.47 83.92 -12.63
CA GLU A 1136 -0.63 84.22 -13.86
C GLU A 1136 0.56 83.39 -14.50
N LYS A 1137 0.54 83.30 -15.86
CA LYS A 1137 1.61 83.04 -16.93
C LYS A 1137 2.18 81.61 -17.17
N GLY A 1138 2.56 81.14 -18.40
CA GLY A 1138 2.34 81.58 -19.82
C GLY A 1138 3.32 81.02 -20.91
N HIS A 1139 2.90 80.88 -22.19
CA HIS A 1139 3.63 80.52 -23.47
C HIS A 1139 4.11 79.04 -23.72
N ALA A 1140 4.43 78.51 -24.94
CA ALA A 1140 3.91 78.66 -26.34
C ALA A 1140 4.64 77.74 -27.40
N SER A 1141 3.94 77.22 -28.45
CA SER A 1141 4.43 76.73 -29.80
C SER A 1141 5.43 75.54 -29.94
N SER A 1142 5.58 74.75 -31.05
CA SER A 1142 4.74 74.36 -32.24
C SER A 1142 5.47 73.38 -33.23
N ILE A 1143 4.75 72.74 -34.20
CA ILE A 1143 5.18 72.21 -35.54
C ILE A 1143 5.62 70.71 -35.74
N THR A 1144 5.26 70.15 -36.92
CA THR A 1144 5.72 68.94 -37.68
C THR A 1144 5.15 67.51 -37.46
N SER A 1145 5.30 66.70 -38.54
CA SER A 1145 4.85 65.33 -38.89
C SER A 1145 5.68 64.88 -40.14
N PRO A 1146 5.72 63.64 -40.70
CA PRO A 1146 5.03 62.35 -40.40
C PRO A 1146 5.96 61.10 -40.34
N GLY A 1147 5.43 59.87 -40.16
CA GLY A 1147 6.11 58.62 -40.59
C GLY A 1147 5.79 57.32 -39.83
N HIS A 1148 5.57 56.23 -40.57
CA HIS A 1148 5.37 54.82 -40.12
C HIS A 1148 6.72 54.03 -40.17
N PRO A 1149 6.85 52.75 -39.71
CA PRO A 1149 5.87 51.86 -39.07
C PRO A 1149 6.37 51.04 -37.82
N ASP A 1150 5.42 50.37 -37.16
CA ASP A 1150 5.45 49.09 -36.42
C ASP A 1150 6.37 48.78 -35.20
N SER A 1151 5.74 48.03 -34.27
CA SER A 1151 6.25 47.05 -33.27
C SER A 1151 6.59 47.45 -31.81
N VAL A 1152 5.76 46.92 -30.89
CA VAL A 1152 6.09 46.23 -29.61
C VAL A 1152 6.51 47.05 -28.35
N LEU A 1153 5.78 46.78 -27.23
CA LEU A 1153 6.01 47.17 -25.81
C LEU A 1153 5.96 48.69 -25.50
N ASP A 1154 5.71 49.19 -24.28
CA ASP A 1154 5.49 48.55 -22.96
C ASP A 1154 4.55 49.38 -22.03
N MET A 1155 4.25 48.85 -20.83
CA MET A 1155 3.87 49.48 -19.54
C MET A 1155 3.24 50.90 -19.38
N ALA A 1156 2.19 50.91 -18.54
CA ALA A 1156 1.92 51.82 -17.40
C ALA A 1156 1.08 53.13 -17.52
N ASP A 1157 0.09 53.18 -16.62
CA ASP A 1157 -0.40 54.26 -15.73
C ASP A 1157 -1.30 55.46 -16.15
N HIS A 1158 -2.51 55.39 -15.56
CA HIS A 1158 -3.25 56.41 -14.78
C HIS A 1158 -3.70 57.77 -15.38
N HIS A 1159 -5.04 57.93 -15.37
CA HIS A 1159 -5.81 59.15 -15.01
C HIS A 1159 -5.73 60.42 -15.91
N LEU A 1160 -6.80 61.21 -16.11
CA LEU A 1160 -8.25 61.02 -15.85
C LEU A 1160 -9.08 62.03 -16.68
N GLY A 1161 -10.24 61.58 -17.21
CA GLY A 1161 -11.46 62.39 -17.32
C GLY A 1161 -11.62 63.40 -18.47
N TYR A 1162 -12.68 63.21 -19.25
CA TYR A 1162 -13.50 64.33 -19.75
C TYR A 1162 -14.98 63.90 -19.84
N LEU A 1163 -15.90 64.78 -19.44
CA LEU A 1163 -17.34 64.51 -19.46
C LEU A 1163 -17.94 64.79 -20.85
N GLY A 1164 -18.84 63.91 -21.33
CA GLY A 1164 -19.52 64.10 -22.61
C GLY A 1164 -20.77 63.23 -22.81
N ALA A 1165 -21.95 63.86 -22.69
CA ALA A 1165 -23.27 63.41 -23.13
C ALA A 1165 -23.74 61.98 -22.71
N VAL A 1166 -24.72 61.93 -21.82
CA VAL A 1166 -25.50 60.69 -21.56
C VAL A 1166 -26.36 60.35 -22.77
N THR A 1167 -26.00 59.30 -23.50
CA THR A 1167 -26.94 58.56 -24.33
C THR A 1167 -27.74 57.59 -23.45
N PRO A 1168 -29.04 57.37 -23.71
CA PRO A 1168 -29.78 56.33 -23.00
C PRO A 1168 -29.22 54.97 -23.38
N VAL A 1169 -28.73 54.21 -22.41
CA VAL A 1169 -28.10 52.91 -22.65
C VAL A 1169 -29.16 51.93 -23.14
N ALA A 1170 -28.97 51.36 -24.33
CA ALA A 1170 -29.85 50.31 -24.84
C ALA A 1170 -29.68 49.05 -23.99
N PHE A 1171 -30.79 48.40 -23.60
CA PHE A 1171 -30.73 47.22 -22.74
C PHE A 1171 -30.22 45.98 -23.49
N GLY A 1172 -30.47 45.88 -24.80
CA GLY A 1172 -30.04 44.75 -25.64
C GLY A 1172 -28.54 44.43 -25.55
N PRO A 1173 -27.61 45.40 -25.72
CA PRO A 1173 -26.18 45.21 -25.52
C PRO A 1173 -25.78 44.75 -24.11
N LEU A 1174 -26.38 45.31 -23.04
CA LEU A 1174 -26.11 44.89 -21.66
C LEU A 1174 -26.55 43.43 -21.44
N LEU A 1175 -27.74 43.08 -21.90
CA LEU A 1175 -28.26 41.71 -21.84
C LEU A 1175 -27.41 40.74 -22.66
N ALA A 1176 -26.93 41.15 -23.85
CA ALA A 1176 -26.07 40.32 -24.68
C ALA A 1176 -24.70 40.08 -24.04
N ALA A 1177 -24.11 41.08 -23.37
CA ALA A 1177 -22.90 40.92 -22.58
C ALA A 1177 -23.14 39.92 -21.44
N ALA A 1178 -24.21 40.10 -20.66
CA ALA A 1178 -24.59 39.27 -19.53
C ALA A 1178 -24.96 37.81 -19.89
N VAL A 1179 -25.39 37.55 -21.13
CA VAL A 1179 -25.60 36.19 -21.68
C VAL A 1179 -24.30 35.56 -22.19
N SER A 1180 -23.31 36.37 -22.60
CA SER A 1180 -22.03 35.89 -23.12
C SER A 1180 -20.95 35.65 -22.05
N GLY A 1181 -21.11 36.29 -20.88
CA GLY A 1181 -20.28 36.03 -19.71
C GLY A 1181 -20.44 34.59 -19.20
N ARG A 1182 -19.36 34.04 -18.62
CA ARG A 1182 -19.46 32.81 -17.82
C ARG A 1182 -19.76 33.22 -16.38
N ASN A 1183 -20.82 32.66 -15.78
CA ASN A 1183 -21.16 32.89 -14.38
C ASN A 1183 -20.12 32.28 -13.42
N ALA A 1184 -19.00 32.97 -13.24
CA ALA A 1184 -17.93 32.67 -12.31
C ALA A 1184 -17.29 33.98 -11.83
N GLY A 1185 -17.31 34.21 -10.52
CA GLY A 1185 -16.86 35.46 -9.89
C GLY A 1185 -18.02 36.34 -9.39
N VAL A 1186 -17.67 37.53 -8.90
CA VAL A 1186 -18.61 38.59 -8.48
C VAL A 1186 -19.08 39.36 -9.72
N ALA A 1187 -20.35 39.74 -9.80
CA ALA A 1187 -20.85 40.57 -10.91
C ALA A 1187 -20.40 42.03 -10.75
N SER A 1188 -19.97 42.65 -11.86
CA SER A 1188 -19.50 44.04 -11.93
C SER A 1188 -20.02 44.74 -13.19
N GLU A 1189 -19.84 46.06 -13.34
CA GLU A 1189 -20.17 46.76 -14.61
C GLU A 1189 -19.36 46.25 -15.82
N GLU A 1190 -18.14 45.74 -15.59
CA GLU A 1190 -17.29 45.15 -16.64
C GLU A 1190 -17.56 43.66 -16.88
N ASN A 1191 -18.13 42.96 -15.90
CA ASN A 1191 -18.55 41.56 -15.97
C ASN A 1191 -20.01 41.39 -15.49
N PRO A 1192 -21.00 41.91 -16.25
CA PRO A 1192 -22.41 41.83 -15.88
C PRO A 1192 -22.91 40.38 -15.94
N HIS A 1193 -23.76 39.97 -14.99
CA HIS A 1193 -24.34 38.61 -14.96
C HIS A 1193 -25.86 38.66 -15.20
N LEU A 1194 -26.40 37.68 -15.93
CA LEU A 1194 -27.84 37.58 -16.15
C LEU A 1194 -28.53 36.77 -15.04
N TYR A 1195 -29.51 37.41 -14.40
CA TYR A 1195 -30.45 36.80 -13.47
C TYR A 1195 -31.90 37.00 -13.94
N TYR A 1196 -32.83 36.24 -13.36
CA TYR A 1196 -34.26 36.32 -13.57
C TYR A 1196 -34.98 36.58 -12.25
N ALA A 1197 -36.02 37.42 -12.28
CA ALA A 1197 -36.86 37.69 -11.13
C ALA A 1197 -37.62 36.43 -10.68
N LYS A 1198 -37.37 35.96 -9.47
CA LYS A 1198 -38.07 34.83 -8.85
C LYS A 1198 -39.46 35.21 -8.35
N TYR A 1199 -39.61 36.46 -7.91
CA TYR A 1199 -40.86 37.06 -7.48
C TYR A 1199 -40.92 38.50 -8.01
N ALA A 1200 -42.12 39.06 -8.13
CA ALA A 1200 -42.26 40.48 -8.42
C ALA A 1200 -41.79 41.33 -7.22
N PHE A 1201 -41.10 42.43 -7.50
CA PHE A 1201 -40.63 43.41 -6.53
C PHE A 1201 -41.15 44.80 -6.90
N GLU A 1202 -41.82 45.46 -5.97
CA GLU A 1202 -42.42 46.79 -6.15
C GLU A 1202 -41.54 47.82 -5.44
N ALA A 1203 -40.89 48.69 -6.22
CA ALA A 1203 -40.05 49.78 -5.72
C ALA A 1203 -40.88 50.82 -4.95
N LYS A 1204 -40.43 51.16 -3.75
CA LYS A 1204 -41.06 52.07 -2.78
C LYS A 1204 -40.21 53.30 -2.52
N GLU A 1205 -38.89 53.20 -2.65
CA GLU A 1205 -37.94 54.30 -2.46
C GLU A 1205 -37.24 54.70 -3.76
N TYR A 1206 -36.82 55.96 -3.83
CA TYR A 1206 -36.22 56.54 -5.03
C TYR A 1206 -34.79 56.01 -5.22
N GLY A 1207 -34.64 55.05 -6.14
CA GLY A 1207 -33.39 54.33 -6.40
C GLY A 1207 -33.54 52.80 -6.39
N GLU A 1208 -34.70 52.28 -5.99
CA GLU A 1208 -35.03 50.85 -6.11
C GLU A 1208 -35.49 50.47 -7.53
N LEU A 1209 -35.19 49.23 -7.96
CA LEU A 1209 -35.55 48.72 -9.29
C LEU A 1209 -36.75 47.75 -9.21
N GLY A 1210 -37.96 48.23 -9.52
CA GLY A 1210 -39.16 47.38 -9.54
C GLY A 1210 -39.26 46.48 -10.78
N PHE A 1211 -39.63 45.21 -10.60
CA PHE A 1211 -39.75 44.20 -11.67
C PHE A 1211 -40.83 43.16 -11.42
N ASP A 1212 -41.31 42.54 -12.50
CA ASP A 1212 -42.26 41.43 -12.48
C ASP A 1212 -41.55 40.06 -12.42
N ALA A 1213 -42.24 39.02 -11.98
CA ALA A 1213 -41.67 37.67 -11.95
C ALA A 1213 -41.33 37.16 -13.38
N ASN A 1214 -40.24 36.40 -13.49
CA ASN A 1214 -39.58 35.95 -14.73
C ASN A 1214 -39.05 37.06 -15.67
N GLU A 1215 -39.05 38.32 -15.24
CA GLU A 1215 -38.35 39.42 -15.92
C GLU A 1215 -36.82 39.22 -15.85
N ALA A 1216 -36.10 39.67 -16.88
CA ALA A 1216 -34.65 39.51 -17.02
C ALA A 1216 -33.90 40.72 -16.45
N ILE A 1217 -32.95 40.48 -15.55
CA ILE A 1217 -32.22 41.51 -14.80
C ILE A 1217 -30.71 41.29 -15.02
N VAL A 1218 -30.03 42.32 -15.49
CA VAL A 1218 -28.58 42.34 -15.70
C VAL A 1218 -27.93 42.91 -14.45
N VAL A 1219 -27.33 42.05 -13.63
CA VAL A 1219 -26.74 42.41 -12.34
C VAL A 1219 -25.30 42.90 -12.54
N ILE A 1220 -24.97 44.02 -11.90
CA ILE A 1220 -23.69 44.75 -12.06
C ILE A 1220 -23.02 45.11 -10.73
N ASP A 1221 -23.66 44.87 -9.59
CA ASP A 1221 -22.99 44.89 -8.29
C ASP A 1221 -23.62 43.84 -7.37
N THR A 1222 -22.78 43.02 -6.76
CA THR A 1222 -23.12 41.98 -5.79
C THR A 1222 -22.26 42.04 -4.53
N SER A 1223 -21.63 43.21 -4.27
CA SER A 1223 -20.74 43.45 -3.13
C SER A 1223 -21.45 43.51 -1.77
N ASP A 1224 -22.71 43.95 -1.74
CA ASP A 1224 -23.60 43.78 -0.58
C ASP A 1224 -24.37 42.45 -0.67
N SER A 1225 -24.49 41.76 0.46
CA SER A 1225 -25.13 40.42 0.52
C SER A 1225 -26.67 40.45 0.38
N VAL A 1226 -27.31 41.60 0.62
CA VAL A 1226 -28.76 41.76 0.70
C VAL A 1226 -29.30 42.62 -0.46
N TRP A 1227 -28.60 43.68 -0.86
CA TRP A 1227 -29.06 44.62 -1.90
C TRP A 1227 -28.11 44.67 -3.09
N TRP A 1228 -28.58 44.24 -4.25
CA TRP A 1228 -27.79 44.19 -5.49
C TRP A 1228 -28.18 45.33 -6.43
N MET A 1229 -27.21 45.81 -7.21
CA MET A 1229 -27.45 46.77 -8.29
C MET A 1229 -27.57 46.02 -9.62
N GLY A 1230 -28.52 46.44 -10.45
CA GLY A 1230 -28.65 45.91 -11.80
C GLY A 1230 -29.47 46.81 -12.70
N TYR A 1231 -29.68 46.35 -13.92
CA TYR A 1231 -30.49 46.97 -14.96
C TYR A 1231 -31.61 46.02 -15.42
N LYS A 1232 -32.76 46.57 -15.79
CA LYS A 1232 -33.78 45.88 -16.61
C LYS A 1232 -34.19 46.72 -17.82
N ASP A 1233 -34.96 46.16 -18.73
CA ASP A 1233 -35.64 46.93 -19.79
C ASP A 1233 -36.81 47.72 -19.18
N ASN A 1234 -36.98 48.99 -19.55
CA ASN A 1234 -38.18 49.76 -19.21
C ASN A 1234 -39.40 49.48 -20.12
N GLY A 1235 -39.31 48.45 -20.98
CA GLY A 1235 -40.33 48.08 -21.97
C GLY A 1235 -40.22 48.83 -23.29
N GLN A 1236 -39.14 49.61 -23.49
CA GLN A 1236 -38.87 50.36 -24.72
C GLN A 1236 -37.48 50.09 -25.32
N GLY A 1237 -36.75 49.09 -24.81
CA GLY A 1237 -35.39 48.75 -25.26
C GLY A 1237 -34.29 49.55 -24.53
N THR A 1238 -34.64 50.31 -23.50
CA THR A 1238 -33.73 51.19 -22.75
C THR A 1238 -33.57 50.71 -21.31
N ALA A 1239 -32.32 50.70 -20.85
CA ALA A 1239 -31.96 50.20 -19.55
C ALA A 1239 -32.37 51.16 -18.42
N MET A 1240 -32.98 50.61 -17.38
CA MET A 1240 -33.32 51.28 -16.13
C MET A 1240 -32.59 50.57 -14.99
N SER A 1241 -31.81 51.32 -14.21
CA SER A 1241 -31.06 50.80 -13.06
C SER A 1241 -31.69 51.12 -11.71
N GLY A 1242 -31.34 50.32 -10.71
CA GLY A 1242 -31.65 50.55 -9.31
C GLY A 1242 -31.30 49.35 -8.43
N LEU A 1243 -31.42 49.53 -7.12
CA LEU A 1243 -31.17 48.50 -6.11
C LEU A 1243 -32.38 47.57 -5.95
N PHE A 1244 -32.13 46.29 -5.69
CA PHE A 1244 -33.18 45.31 -5.36
C PHE A 1244 -32.66 44.22 -4.43
N PRO A 1245 -33.52 43.49 -3.71
CA PRO A 1245 -33.07 42.45 -2.79
C PRO A 1245 -32.52 41.22 -3.53
N SER A 1246 -31.32 40.76 -3.16
CA SER A 1246 -30.62 39.63 -3.79
C SER A 1246 -31.44 38.34 -3.81
N ASN A 1247 -32.25 38.11 -2.79
CA ASN A 1247 -33.11 36.93 -2.64
C ASN A 1247 -34.40 36.95 -3.52
N TYR A 1248 -34.65 38.02 -4.28
CA TYR A 1248 -35.76 38.10 -5.24
C TYR A 1248 -35.37 37.64 -6.66
N VAL A 1249 -34.11 37.26 -6.91
CA VAL A 1249 -33.62 36.83 -8.23
C VAL A 1249 -32.97 35.44 -8.20
N THR A 1250 -32.73 34.85 -9.38
CA THR A 1250 -32.02 33.57 -9.57
C THR A 1250 -31.32 33.54 -10.93
N ASP A 1251 -30.21 32.81 -11.01
CA ASP A 1251 -29.46 32.50 -12.22
C ASP A 1251 -30.25 31.64 -13.25
N THR A 1252 -31.29 30.93 -12.81
CA THR A 1252 -32.06 30.00 -13.65
C THR A 1252 -33.48 30.51 -13.93
N LYS A 1253 -33.88 30.51 -15.21
CA LYS A 1253 -35.20 30.98 -15.61
C LYS A 1253 -36.27 29.92 -15.27
N TYR A 1254 -37.19 30.25 -14.36
CA TYR A 1254 -38.38 29.43 -14.14
C TYR A 1254 -39.31 29.46 -15.37
N THR A 1255 -39.97 28.34 -15.65
CA THR A 1255 -40.88 28.13 -16.78
C THR A 1255 -42.29 27.76 -16.35
#